data_AF-A0A182F1V7-F1
#
_entry.id   AF-A0A182F1V7-F1
#
_cell.length_a   1.000
_cell.length_b   1.000
_cell.length_c   1.000
_cell.angle_alpha   90.00
_cell.angle_beta   90.00
_cell.angle_gamma   90.00
#
_symmetry.space_group_name_H-M   'P 1'
#
loop_
_entity.id
_entity.type
_entity.pdbx_description
1 polymer ?
#
loop_
_entity_poly.entity_id
_entity_poly.type
_entity_poly.pdbx_seq_one_letter_code
_entity_poly.pdbx_strand_id
1 'polypeptide(L)'
;MRRNWLLRCSILINLAVLLYIGSHLLIGSGNFAIGPAYIISDEMLNKPAAAAQYKPFLASAQQQQQQQQQSTQQQGHSNLVLKIQENGSTPRKVGSPDVLYQDGGGPPAAAIGPPGAINGSDIYSTTASLDFDAKLRTLLNCHDRDYEPDIGQRGDFWVLKNYIRAEHGELRCHETITYTTHADYTFLDNLVPLLERWNAPVSLALHAPGTDFVPTVNSIKYLRDCIPESHLVRQFVTFHIYFSSKHIPKFVPKHNQVLDTAYNCSLAVPYFNVSVAQLYKTQKKLLYPVNVGRNVARDAAMTHFLLASDIELYPNPGLVHKFLEMIARNEPVLQRKNPRVFPLPIFEVDNNSPVPRDKAELQELLRSGKAIPFHKRVCSSCHGVPKSKEWIAANETDDLGVFHIGKRIGYFVHWEPIYIGTHADPHYDERLSWEGKSDKMTQGYALCVLDYDFHILDNGFLVHKPGIKVLKKDPKRAMLAAKTNQLIKKIIYPELQVMYGTRKGCAYKVNDSTNGGGDPGVGGGGGGGGARDYARGSASAKRSRTMSSSVASSGSSSGWHQSVLTVVSVGNARTTINAAKASERRSNEMTATYKPLRTDDVELVNQRSAVLRTVLLLMIVSFLLFCLLGYYYQPEGGDRSNGLYQMQDMASHEALLRRLKTILNCHTPSNEYRLEPHGSYYLLRNFIAAEQPVECYETITYTTHGDYTFLDNVVPLLERWTAPVSVALYSPGSDLDRTVEQLRLLRDCNDHRQLVRQYVSFHLYLDFEHLPAYPIAHYQELVKQPIECPVDGTVFQSRSYRAEHNLTYPVNVGRNVARSLALTHFVLASDIELYPSPDFIPMFLRMVAHPFYQYTLHGTPSVYVLPVFELTAASAVLDGLPQNKAQLLEALASGGAIKFHEQICSHCHTVPGYEEWLGVLKDEYTMDILTTAKRDGAFAHWEPLYVGTNRDPKYDERLSWEGKADKMTQAYTMCVLGYDYHVLDNAFLVHRPGVKTLAEATNPAQQTIQRSFIRSTILNEITSLYGQRDGCKI
;
A
#
# COMPACT_ATOMS: atom_id res chain seq x y z
N MET A 1 -43.44 23.01 25.55
CA MET A 1 -42.81 24.16 26.23
C MET A 1 -42.71 24.02 27.75
N ARG A 2 -43.80 23.89 28.54
CA ARG A 2 -43.75 23.94 30.03
C ARG A 2 -42.71 23.02 30.71
N ARG A 3 -42.45 21.79 30.21
CA ARG A 3 -41.45 20.86 30.80
C ARG A 3 -40.03 21.44 30.85
N ASN A 4 -39.58 22.16 29.81
CA ASN A 4 -38.25 22.78 29.79
C ASN A 4 -38.14 23.95 30.78
N TRP A 5 -39.24 24.63 31.08
CA TRP A 5 -39.24 25.72 32.06
C TRP A 5 -39.07 25.18 33.49
N LEU A 6 -39.85 24.15 33.85
CA LEU A 6 -39.72 23.48 35.16
C LEU A 6 -38.35 22.83 35.36
N LEU A 7 -37.80 22.16 34.33
CA LEU A 7 -36.47 21.56 34.41
C LEU A 7 -35.38 22.63 34.59
N ARG A 8 -35.45 23.75 33.85
CA ARG A 8 -34.51 24.88 34.00
C ARG A 8 -34.64 25.55 35.37
N CYS A 9 -35.86 25.73 35.89
CA CYS A 9 -36.07 26.24 37.25
C CYS A 9 -35.47 25.29 38.31
N SER A 10 -35.66 23.97 38.17
CA SER A 10 -35.05 22.98 39.08
C SER A 10 -33.52 23.03 39.05
N ILE A 11 -32.91 23.11 37.86
CA ILE A 11 -31.45 23.23 37.71
C ILE A 11 -30.95 24.55 38.32
N LEU A 12 -31.62 25.67 38.09
CA LEU A 12 -31.27 26.97 38.66
C LEU A 12 -31.42 27.01 40.19
N ILE A 13 -32.45 26.38 40.74
CA ILE A 13 -32.66 26.28 42.20
C ILE A 13 -31.56 25.41 42.83
N ASN A 14 -31.22 24.26 42.24
CA ASN A 14 -30.14 23.42 42.75
C ASN A 14 -28.76 24.08 42.62
N LEU A 15 -28.50 24.83 41.54
CA LEU A 15 -27.30 25.67 41.42
C LEU A 15 -27.27 26.78 42.48
N ALA A 16 -28.38 27.46 42.74
CA ALA A 16 -28.46 28.48 43.79
C ALA A 16 -28.22 27.90 45.19
N VAL A 17 -28.75 26.70 45.47
CA VAL A 17 -28.49 25.97 46.73
C VAL A 17 -27.02 25.54 46.83
N LEU A 18 -26.41 25.02 45.77
CA LEU A 18 -24.98 24.68 45.76
C LEU A 18 -24.07 25.90 45.94
N LEU A 19 -24.40 27.03 45.31
CA LEU A 19 -23.66 28.29 45.47
C LEU A 19 -23.83 28.88 46.88
N TYR A 20 -25.02 28.75 47.48
CA TYR A 20 -25.29 29.15 48.87
C TYR A 20 -24.57 28.27 49.89
N ILE A 21 -24.51 26.95 49.67
CA ILE A 21 -23.71 26.03 50.49
C ILE A 21 -22.21 26.33 50.30
N GLY A 22 -21.77 26.57 49.07
CA GLY A 22 -20.40 26.93 48.74
C GLY A 22 -19.94 28.22 49.43
N SER A 23 -20.75 29.28 49.42
CA SER A 23 -20.39 30.54 50.09
C SER A 23 -20.31 30.40 51.61
N HIS A 24 -21.24 29.67 52.24
CA HIS A 24 -21.19 29.42 53.69
C HIS A 24 -20.06 28.48 54.13
N LEU A 25 -19.60 27.57 53.27
CA LEU A 25 -18.41 26.77 53.53
C LEU A 25 -17.11 27.59 53.35
N LEU A 26 -17.00 28.37 52.27
CA LEU A 26 -15.79 29.15 51.94
C LEU A 26 -15.52 30.31 52.92
N ILE A 27 -16.56 30.84 53.58
CA ILE A 27 -16.40 31.87 54.63
C ILE A 27 -15.90 31.25 55.96
N GLY A 28 -15.93 29.91 56.10
CA GLY A 28 -15.63 29.19 57.34
C GLY A 28 -14.21 28.64 57.50
N SER A 29 -13.37 28.63 56.46
CA SER A 29 -12.03 28.01 56.52
C SER A 29 -11.00 28.78 55.69
N GLY A 30 -10.04 29.41 56.38
CA GLY A 30 -8.90 30.07 55.74
C GLY A 30 -7.87 29.09 55.15
N ASN A 31 -7.04 29.61 54.25
CA ASN A 31 -5.91 28.95 53.59
C ASN A 31 -6.24 27.78 52.64
N PHE A 32 -6.79 28.11 51.46
CA PHE A 32 -6.30 27.52 50.21
C PHE A 32 -6.16 28.61 49.15
N ALA A 33 -5.01 28.68 48.48
CA ALA A 33 -4.72 29.68 47.46
C ALA A 33 -4.81 29.05 46.06
N ILE A 34 -5.60 29.67 45.17
CA ILE A 34 -5.71 29.28 43.76
C ILE A 34 -5.48 30.54 42.92
N GLY A 35 -4.43 30.53 42.10
CA GLY A 35 -4.12 31.59 41.14
C GLY A 35 -4.84 31.40 39.80
N PRO A 36 -5.13 32.48 39.04
CA PRO A 36 -6.00 32.39 37.87
C PRO A 36 -5.27 32.06 36.55
N ALA A 37 -5.73 31.00 35.89
CA ALA A 37 -5.71 30.77 34.45
C ALA A 37 -6.90 29.85 34.13
N TYR A 38 -7.70 30.02 33.07
CA TYR A 38 -7.57 30.85 31.86
C TYR A 38 -8.85 31.67 31.59
N ILE A 39 -8.69 32.90 31.06
CA ILE A 39 -9.61 33.49 30.08
C ILE A 39 -8.73 34.08 28.96
N ILE A 40 -9.20 33.97 27.72
CA ILE A 40 -8.46 34.38 26.51
C ILE A 40 -8.80 35.84 26.16
N SER A 41 -7.77 36.60 25.76
CA SER A 41 -7.91 37.77 24.88
C SER A 41 -6.80 37.72 23.84
N ASP A 42 -7.11 38.15 22.62
CA ASP A 42 -6.22 38.08 21.46
C ASP A 42 -5.13 39.17 21.43
N GLU A 43 -4.29 39.08 20.40
CA GLU A 43 -3.44 40.14 19.81
C GLU A 43 -1.99 40.37 20.31
N MET A 44 -1.18 40.94 19.40
CA MET A 44 0.21 41.42 19.53
C MET A 44 1.40 40.42 19.57
N LEU A 45 1.72 39.93 18.37
CA LEU A 45 3.03 39.97 17.68
C LEU A 45 4.38 40.16 18.45
N ASN A 46 5.41 39.54 17.82
CA ASN A 46 6.83 39.95 17.73
C ASN A 46 7.90 39.48 18.75
N LYS A 47 8.60 38.41 18.32
CA LYS A 47 10.07 38.30 18.20
C LYS A 47 10.92 37.93 19.45
N PRO A 48 12.17 37.43 19.24
CA PRO A 48 12.65 36.26 19.99
C PRO A 48 13.82 36.52 20.97
N ALA A 49 14.12 35.49 21.79
CA ALA A 49 15.33 35.39 22.60
C ALA A 49 16.33 34.38 22.02
N ALA A 50 17.62 34.55 22.33
CA ALA A 50 18.75 33.83 21.72
C ALA A 50 19.36 32.73 22.63
N ALA A 51 20.33 31.98 22.09
CA ALA A 51 20.93 30.82 22.74
C ALA A 51 22.21 31.14 23.55
N ALA A 52 22.34 30.47 24.71
CA ALA A 52 23.59 30.11 25.38
C ALA A 52 23.30 28.83 26.22
N GLN A 53 23.82 27.64 25.89
CA GLN A 53 25.22 27.17 26.00
C GLN A 53 25.57 26.68 27.42
N TYR A 54 25.73 25.36 27.60
CA TYR A 54 26.81 24.77 28.41
C TYR A 54 27.09 23.29 28.03
N LYS A 55 28.37 22.97 27.88
CA LYS A 55 29.02 21.64 27.83
C LYS A 55 30.08 21.63 28.96
N PRO A 56 30.79 20.54 29.32
CA PRO A 56 30.87 19.21 28.69
C PRO A 56 30.76 18.02 29.67
N PHE A 57 30.67 16.79 29.12
CA PHE A 57 31.54 15.68 29.54
C PHE A 57 31.51 14.57 28.46
N LEU A 58 32.65 14.26 27.83
CA LEU A 58 32.81 13.14 26.89
C LEU A 58 34.31 12.88 26.68
N ALA A 59 34.84 11.80 27.27
CA ALA A 59 36.29 11.53 27.30
C ALA A 59 36.63 10.03 27.44
N SER A 60 36.11 9.16 26.56
CA SER A 60 36.42 7.73 26.59
C SER A 60 36.08 6.96 25.29
N ALA A 61 36.70 7.31 24.15
CA ALA A 61 36.60 6.50 22.90
C ALA A 61 37.67 6.79 21.82
N GLN A 62 38.96 6.98 22.17
CA GLN A 62 40.03 7.15 21.16
C GLN A 62 41.29 6.32 21.51
N GLN A 63 41.19 4.99 21.40
CA GLN A 63 42.35 4.09 21.48
C GLN A 63 42.06 2.74 20.80
N GLN A 64 42.07 2.69 19.46
CA GLN A 64 42.38 1.50 18.64
C GLN A 64 42.31 1.81 17.12
N GLN A 65 43.24 2.64 16.61
CA GLN A 65 43.45 2.75 15.16
C GLN A 65 44.91 3.09 14.78
N GLN A 66 45.88 2.41 15.43
CA GLN A 66 47.29 2.38 15.04
C GLN A 66 47.87 0.97 15.20
N GLN A 67 47.52 0.04 14.29
CA GLN A 67 48.31 -1.16 13.96
C GLN A 67 47.67 -1.92 12.78
N GLN A 68 48.16 -1.68 11.56
CA GLN A 68 48.39 -2.68 10.48
C GLN A 68 48.73 -2.02 9.13
N GLN A 69 49.90 -1.37 9.07
CA GLN A 69 50.66 -1.20 7.83
C GLN A 69 52.17 -1.34 8.14
N GLN A 70 52.67 -2.58 8.31
CA GLN A 70 54.11 -2.86 8.16
C GLN A 70 54.43 -4.36 7.97
N SER A 71 53.99 -4.90 6.83
CA SER A 71 54.67 -5.99 6.11
C SER A 71 54.21 -5.91 4.64
N THR A 72 55.06 -5.90 3.61
CA THR A 72 56.51 -6.14 3.57
C THR A 72 57.16 -5.24 2.52
N GLN A 73 58.33 -4.66 2.81
CA GLN A 73 59.23 -4.13 1.78
C GLN A 73 60.33 -5.16 1.49
N GLN A 74 60.62 -5.44 0.22
CA GLN A 74 61.98 -5.76 -0.26
C GLN A 74 62.05 -5.74 -1.78
N GLN A 75 63.26 -5.45 -2.31
CA GLN A 75 63.61 -5.23 -3.73
C GLN A 75 62.92 -3.98 -4.32
N GLY A 76 63.60 -2.95 -4.84
CA GLY A 76 64.99 -2.83 -5.31
C GLY A 76 65.02 -2.84 -6.85
N HIS A 77 65.69 -1.92 -7.58
CA HIS A 77 66.68 -0.90 -7.21
C HIS A 77 66.65 0.26 -8.24
N SER A 78 67.22 1.43 -7.89
CA SER A 78 68.05 2.35 -8.73
C SER A 78 67.76 2.59 -10.25
N ASN A 79 67.96 3.79 -10.84
CA ASN A 79 68.60 5.05 -10.42
C ASN A 79 68.36 6.19 -11.46
N LEU A 80 68.55 7.48 -11.06
CA LEU A 80 69.21 8.64 -11.76
C LEU A 80 69.03 8.87 -13.31
N VAL A 81 69.03 10.06 -13.95
CA VAL A 81 69.60 11.44 -13.77
C VAL A 81 68.69 12.43 -14.55
N LEU A 82 68.09 13.49 -13.98
CA LEU A 82 68.59 14.89 -13.79
C LEU A 82 68.99 15.69 -15.07
N LYS A 83 68.20 16.69 -15.50
CA LYS A 83 68.66 18.09 -15.75
C LYS A 83 67.54 19.07 -16.17
N ILE A 84 67.83 20.35 -15.95
CA ILE A 84 67.02 21.55 -16.26
C ILE A 84 67.79 22.38 -17.30
N GLN A 85 67.09 23.03 -18.24
CA GLN A 85 67.50 24.36 -18.73
C GLN A 85 66.34 25.15 -19.34
N GLU A 86 66.51 26.47 -19.42
CA GLU A 86 65.43 27.46 -19.62
C GLU A 86 65.47 28.13 -21.00
N ASN A 87 64.31 28.62 -21.46
CA ASN A 87 64.05 29.89 -22.18
C ASN A 87 62.66 29.81 -22.88
N GLY A 88 61.84 30.88 -22.98
CA GLY A 88 61.94 32.19 -22.35
C GLY A 88 61.43 33.34 -23.25
N SER A 89 60.13 33.69 -23.21
CA SER A 89 59.60 34.99 -23.71
C SER A 89 58.12 35.22 -23.37
N THR A 90 57.74 36.49 -23.14
CA THR A 90 56.36 36.98 -22.86
C THR A 90 55.45 37.06 -24.09
N PRO A 91 54.13 37.25 -23.91
CA PRO A 91 53.47 38.36 -24.61
C PRO A 91 52.69 39.34 -23.69
N ARG A 92 52.29 40.49 -24.24
CA ARG A 92 51.55 41.59 -23.58
C ARG A 92 50.04 41.57 -23.92
N LYS A 93 49.27 42.44 -23.25
CA LYS A 93 47.86 42.80 -23.53
C LYS A 93 47.66 43.54 -24.88
N VAL A 94 46.39 43.87 -25.15
CA VAL A 94 45.80 44.64 -26.28
C VAL A 94 45.46 43.75 -27.48
N GLY A 95 44.25 43.80 -28.06
CA GLY A 95 43.03 44.53 -27.68
C GLY A 95 41.91 44.35 -28.71
N SER A 96 40.64 44.52 -28.30
CA SER A 96 39.49 44.43 -29.22
C SER A 96 39.17 45.80 -29.86
N PRO A 97 38.75 45.87 -31.14
CA PRO A 97 38.24 47.08 -31.76
C PRO A 97 36.71 47.25 -31.59
N ASP A 98 36.26 48.51 -31.50
CA ASP A 98 34.85 48.95 -31.36
C ASP A 98 34.12 49.14 -32.71
N VAL A 99 33.01 49.93 -32.65
CA VAL A 99 32.15 50.53 -33.70
C VAL A 99 30.92 49.68 -34.07
N LEU A 100 29.65 50.14 -33.97
CA LEU A 100 28.91 51.22 -33.24
C LEU A 100 27.38 50.96 -33.54
N TYR A 101 26.29 51.54 -32.99
CA TYR A 101 25.90 52.54 -31.95
C TYR A 101 24.38 52.24 -31.63
N GLN A 102 23.55 52.93 -30.83
CA GLN A 102 23.59 54.13 -29.97
C GLN A 102 22.55 53.98 -28.80
N ASP A 103 22.43 55.01 -27.96
CA ASP A 103 21.49 55.34 -26.87
C ASP A 103 19.99 54.93 -26.98
N GLY A 104 19.26 54.81 -25.86
CA GLY A 104 19.74 54.91 -24.47
C GLY A 104 18.66 55.25 -23.42
N GLY A 105 19.10 55.45 -22.16
CA GLY A 105 18.27 55.88 -21.03
C GLY A 105 18.64 55.22 -19.71
N GLY A 106 19.24 55.96 -18.77
CA GLY A 106 19.65 55.45 -17.45
C GLY A 106 18.58 55.56 -16.35
N PRO A 107 18.70 54.80 -15.24
CA PRO A 107 17.70 54.73 -14.18
C PRO A 107 17.95 55.72 -13.01
N PRO A 108 16.92 55.97 -12.18
CA PRO A 108 17.11 56.17 -10.75
C PRO A 108 16.30 55.16 -9.89
N ALA A 109 16.61 55.11 -8.60
CA ALA A 109 16.33 53.98 -7.72
C ALA A 109 15.00 54.04 -6.91
N ALA A 110 14.64 52.85 -6.38
CA ALA A 110 13.96 52.58 -5.10
C ALA A 110 12.46 52.95 -4.92
N ALA A 111 11.65 51.92 -4.65
CA ALA A 111 10.81 51.82 -3.45
C ALA A 111 10.37 50.36 -3.22
N ILE A 112 10.12 49.96 -1.97
CA ILE A 112 9.39 48.73 -1.61
C ILE A 112 8.00 49.15 -1.15
N GLY A 113 6.94 48.50 -1.67
CA GLY A 113 5.54 48.78 -1.34
C GLY A 113 4.65 47.53 -1.45
N PRO A 114 3.49 47.50 -0.77
CA PRO A 114 2.67 46.30 -0.62
C PRO A 114 1.83 45.96 -1.87
N PRO A 115 1.37 44.70 -2.02
CA PRO A 115 0.57 44.26 -3.18
C PRO A 115 -0.87 44.77 -3.11
N GLY A 116 -1.42 45.24 -4.24
CA GLY A 116 -2.84 45.60 -4.31
C GLY A 116 -3.29 46.42 -5.53
N ALA A 117 -3.35 45.80 -6.71
CA ALA A 117 -4.21 46.24 -7.83
C ALA A 117 -4.39 45.09 -8.84
N ILE A 118 -5.60 44.52 -8.93
CA ILE A 118 -5.96 43.53 -9.97
C ILE A 118 -6.56 44.29 -11.15
N ASN A 119 -6.02 44.09 -12.36
CA ASN A 119 -6.59 44.66 -13.57
C ASN A 119 -7.72 43.77 -14.13
N GLY A 120 -8.72 44.39 -14.76
CA GLY A 120 -9.97 43.74 -15.16
C GLY A 120 -9.89 42.70 -16.30
N SER A 121 -8.70 42.23 -16.68
CA SER A 121 -8.48 41.16 -17.65
C SER A 121 -8.76 39.76 -17.08
N ASP A 122 -8.49 39.56 -15.79
CA ASP A 122 -8.25 38.21 -15.26
C ASP A 122 -9.55 37.44 -14.96
N ILE A 123 -10.69 38.14 -14.90
CA ILE A 123 -12.02 37.59 -14.63
C ILE A 123 -12.49 36.67 -15.77
N TYR A 124 -12.08 36.92 -17.01
CA TYR A 124 -12.38 36.04 -18.15
C TYR A 124 -11.44 34.83 -18.23
N SER A 125 -10.20 34.94 -17.73
CA SER A 125 -9.27 33.82 -17.69
C SER A 125 -9.64 32.81 -16.61
N THR A 126 -9.98 33.30 -15.41
CA THR A 126 -10.39 32.48 -14.26
C THR A 126 -11.68 31.71 -14.49
N THR A 127 -12.68 32.31 -15.16
CA THR A 127 -13.93 31.60 -15.48
C THR A 127 -13.74 30.52 -16.54
N ALA A 128 -12.91 30.77 -17.58
CA ALA A 128 -12.56 29.74 -18.57
C ALA A 128 -11.75 28.58 -17.97
N SER A 129 -10.80 28.85 -17.07
CA SER A 129 -10.02 27.79 -16.40
C SER A 129 -10.87 26.96 -15.44
N LEU A 130 -11.86 27.57 -14.75
CA LEU A 130 -12.78 26.85 -13.87
C LEU A 130 -13.76 25.96 -14.64
N ASP A 131 -14.26 26.40 -15.80
CA ASP A 131 -15.07 25.55 -16.69
C ASP A 131 -14.26 24.37 -17.22
N PHE A 132 -13.02 24.61 -17.66
CA PHE A 132 -12.09 23.57 -18.12
C PHE A 132 -11.84 22.48 -17.06
N ASP A 133 -11.49 22.88 -15.83
CA ASP A 133 -11.24 21.94 -14.73
C ASP A 133 -12.50 21.15 -14.34
N ALA A 134 -13.61 21.85 -14.11
CA ALA A 134 -14.89 21.23 -13.75
C ALA A 134 -15.35 20.23 -14.82
N LYS A 135 -15.09 20.53 -16.10
CA LYS A 135 -15.38 19.65 -17.23
C LYS A 135 -14.47 18.42 -17.25
N LEU A 136 -13.15 18.56 -17.06
CA LEU A 136 -12.23 17.42 -16.94
C LEU A 136 -12.60 16.51 -15.77
N ARG A 137 -12.84 17.08 -14.58
CA ARG A 137 -13.27 16.36 -13.39
C ARG A 137 -14.55 15.55 -13.63
N THR A 138 -15.53 16.15 -14.32
CA THR A 138 -16.80 15.50 -14.68
C THR A 138 -16.64 14.42 -15.75
N LEU A 139 -15.75 14.62 -16.74
CA LEU A 139 -15.51 13.68 -17.84
C LEU A 139 -14.70 12.45 -17.43
N LEU A 140 -13.73 12.62 -16.53
CA LEU A 140 -12.82 11.55 -16.12
C LEU A 140 -13.34 10.73 -14.93
N ASN A 141 -14.18 11.32 -14.07
CA ASN A 141 -14.73 10.70 -12.86
C ASN A 141 -13.68 9.86 -12.09
N CYS A 142 -12.48 10.42 -11.94
CA CYS A 142 -11.36 9.75 -11.31
C CYS A 142 -11.37 9.98 -9.79
N HIS A 143 -10.60 9.15 -9.07
CA HIS A 143 -10.42 9.26 -7.63
C HIS A 143 -8.97 9.63 -7.33
N ASP A 144 -8.79 10.56 -6.38
CA ASP A 144 -7.47 10.92 -5.85
C ASP A 144 -6.82 9.74 -5.13
N ARG A 145 -5.48 9.74 -5.08
CA ARG A 145 -4.67 8.58 -4.64
C ARG A 145 -3.71 9.00 -3.53
N ASP A 146 -3.59 8.16 -2.49
CA ASP A 146 -2.68 8.39 -1.37
C ASP A 146 -1.22 8.54 -1.83
N TYR A 147 -0.64 9.71 -1.52
CA TYR A 147 0.73 10.09 -1.92
C TYR A 147 1.79 9.82 -0.84
N GLU A 148 1.43 9.12 0.25
CA GLU A 148 2.37 8.87 1.35
C GLU A 148 3.47 7.85 1.01
N PRO A 149 4.65 7.93 1.66
CA PRO A 149 5.71 6.93 1.59
C PRO A 149 5.27 5.55 2.09
N ASP A 150 5.68 4.49 1.39
CA ASP A 150 5.31 3.09 1.69
C ASP A 150 6.48 2.14 1.37
N ILE A 151 6.55 1.02 2.10
CA ILE A 151 7.57 -0.03 1.93
C ILE A 151 6.87 -1.38 1.74
N GLY A 152 6.68 -1.75 0.48
CA GLY A 152 5.93 -2.94 0.08
C GLY A 152 6.81 -4.04 -0.51
N GLN A 153 6.29 -5.28 -0.46
CA GLN A 153 6.79 -6.39 -1.28
C GLN A 153 6.06 -6.41 -2.63
N ARG A 154 6.78 -6.80 -3.68
CA ARG A 154 6.24 -7.05 -5.01
C ARG A 154 6.92 -8.28 -5.60
N GLY A 155 6.37 -9.44 -5.28
CA GLY A 155 7.01 -10.73 -5.51
C GLY A 155 8.40 -10.78 -4.85
N ASP A 156 9.42 -11.07 -5.66
CA ASP A 156 10.81 -11.24 -5.21
C ASP A 156 11.53 -9.92 -4.84
N PHE A 157 10.84 -8.77 -4.94
CA PHE A 157 11.37 -7.41 -4.78
C PHE A 157 10.77 -6.66 -3.58
N TRP A 158 11.60 -5.83 -2.95
CA TRP A 158 11.18 -4.75 -2.07
C TRP A 158 11.07 -3.44 -2.86
N VAL A 159 10.06 -2.63 -2.54
CA VAL A 159 9.76 -1.36 -3.18
C VAL A 159 9.60 -0.27 -2.12
N LEU A 160 10.46 0.73 -2.18
CA LEU A 160 10.34 1.99 -1.44
C LEU A 160 9.52 2.96 -2.32
N LYS A 161 8.20 3.02 -2.09
CA LYS A 161 7.25 3.84 -2.85
C LYS A 161 7.20 5.25 -2.27
N ASN A 162 7.12 6.28 -3.13
CA ASN A 162 7.06 7.69 -2.75
C ASN A 162 8.24 8.10 -1.82
N TYR A 163 9.40 7.43 -1.97
CA TYR A 163 10.51 7.46 -1.01
C TYR A 163 11.19 8.82 -0.92
N ILE A 164 11.28 9.54 -2.05
CA ILE A 164 11.55 10.98 -2.08
C ILE A 164 10.45 11.62 -2.93
N ARG A 165 9.66 12.51 -2.31
CA ARG A 165 8.49 13.13 -2.93
C ARG A 165 8.85 14.41 -3.70
N ALA A 166 7.98 14.75 -4.64
CA ALA A 166 7.97 16.01 -5.35
C ALA A 166 7.33 17.12 -4.49
N GLU A 167 7.63 18.37 -4.81
CA GLU A 167 7.24 19.57 -4.05
C GLU A 167 6.08 20.33 -4.71
N HIS A 168 5.27 19.67 -5.56
CA HIS A 168 4.11 20.29 -6.23
C HIS A 168 2.92 20.61 -5.32
N GLY A 169 2.90 20.11 -4.07
CA GLY A 169 1.76 20.26 -3.15
C GLY A 169 0.68 19.18 -3.37
N GLU A 170 -0.59 19.50 -3.08
CA GLU A 170 -1.70 18.65 -3.50
C GLU A 170 -1.77 18.57 -5.03
N LEU A 171 -2.19 17.41 -5.55
CA LEU A 171 -2.42 17.19 -6.98
C LEU A 171 -3.64 16.28 -7.14
N ARG A 172 -4.65 16.74 -7.87
CA ARG A 172 -5.88 15.99 -8.13
C ARG A 172 -5.74 15.12 -9.37
N CYS A 173 -6.48 14.02 -9.39
CA CYS A 173 -6.34 12.98 -10.41
C CYS A 173 -6.59 13.46 -11.86
N HIS A 174 -7.35 14.55 -12.06
CA HIS A 174 -7.73 15.08 -13.38
C HIS A 174 -6.88 16.26 -13.88
N GLU A 175 -6.03 16.86 -13.03
CA GLU A 175 -5.36 18.15 -13.31
C GLU A 175 -4.21 18.05 -14.32
N THR A 176 -3.54 16.90 -14.41
CA THR A 176 -2.32 16.74 -15.23
C THR A 176 -2.08 15.28 -15.66
N ILE A 177 -0.94 15.01 -16.30
CA ILE A 177 -0.50 13.68 -16.73
C ILE A 177 0.84 13.38 -16.06
N THR A 178 1.01 12.17 -15.51
CA THR A 178 2.29 11.70 -14.96
C THR A 178 3.09 10.96 -16.02
N TYR A 179 4.34 11.35 -16.26
CA TYR A 179 5.30 10.52 -17.00
C TYR A 179 5.78 9.40 -16.07
N THR A 180 5.49 8.15 -16.39
CA THR A 180 5.86 6.99 -15.55
C THR A 180 7.01 6.26 -16.20
N THR A 181 8.13 6.18 -15.49
CA THR A 181 9.40 5.70 -16.07
C THR A 181 10.29 5.00 -15.06
N HIS A 182 11.33 4.37 -15.57
CA HIS A 182 12.22 3.53 -14.80
C HIS A 182 13.66 3.65 -15.30
N ALA A 183 14.61 3.47 -14.39
CA ALA A 183 16.03 3.51 -14.71
C ALA A 183 16.83 2.65 -13.71
N ASP A 184 18.15 2.69 -13.85
CA ASP A 184 19.06 2.71 -12.71
C ASP A 184 19.79 4.06 -12.72
N TYR A 185 20.61 4.34 -11.72
CA TYR A 185 21.20 5.67 -11.57
C TYR A 185 22.05 6.12 -12.76
N THR A 186 22.61 5.23 -13.59
CA THR A 186 23.50 5.63 -14.70
C THR A 186 22.78 6.24 -15.91
N PHE A 187 21.44 6.30 -15.90
CA PHE A 187 20.62 6.95 -16.95
C PHE A 187 20.03 8.30 -16.51
N LEU A 188 20.42 8.81 -15.33
CA LEU A 188 19.87 10.05 -14.77
C LEU A 188 20.33 11.34 -15.47
N ASP A 189 21.28 11.24 -16.40
CA ASP A 189 21.60 12.30 -17.37
C ASP A 189 20.40 12.68 -18.26
N ASN A 190 19.46 11.75 -18.45
CA ASN A 190 18.24 11.95 -19.23
C ASN A 190 17.13 12.71 -18.48
N LEU A 191 17.23 12.85 -17.15
CA LEU A 191 16.12 13.39 -16.35
C LEU A 191 15.86 14.88 -16.62
N VAL A 192 16.91 15.69 -16.75
CA VAL A 192 16.76 17.15 -16.98
C VAL A 192 16.18 17.44 -18.38
N PRO A 193 16.72 16.89 -19.50
CA PRO A 193 16.12 17.09 -20.83
C PRO A 193 14.69 16.57 -20.97
N LEU A 194 14.30 15.57 -20.17
CA LEU A 194 12.92 15.10 -20.08
C LEU A 194 12.04 16.14 -19.35
N LEU A 195 12.48 16.65 -18.19
CA LEU A 195 11.73 17.64 -17.40
C LEU A 195 11.50 18.96 -18.14
N GLU A 196 12.53 19.49 -18.81
CA GLU A 196 12.44 20.72 -19.62
C GLU A 196 11.36 20.64 -20.72
N ARG A 197 11.07 19.43 -21.22
CA ARG A 197 10.10 19.18 -22.29
C ARG A 197 8.74 18.73 -21.80
N TRP A 198 8.69 18.00 -20.69
CA TRP A 198 7.45 17.48 -20.11
C TRP A 198 6.74 18.51 -19.24
N ASN A 199 7.49 19.25 -18.41
CA ASN A 199 7.01 20.31 -17.50
C ASN A 199 5.75 19.93 -16.67
N ALA A 200 5.71 18.69 -16.20
CA ALA A 200 4.61 18.08 -15.46
C ALA A 200 5.16 16.93 -14.59
N PRO A 201 4.37 16.30 -13.69
CA PRO A 201 4.87 15.28 -12.77
C PRO A 201 5.53 14.07 -13.44
N VAL A 202 6.55 13.54 -12.78
CA VAL A 202 7.31 12.34 -13.17
C VAL A 202 7.35 11.37 -12.01
N SER A 203 6.95 10.12 -12.25
CA SER A 203 7.17 8.99 -11.33
C SER A 203 8.31 8.14 -11.87
N LEU A 204 9.40 8.04 -11.10
CA LEU A 204 10.67 7.43 -11.52
C LEU A 204 11.08 6.28 -10.60
N ALA A 205 10.98 5.05 -11.10
CA ALA A 205 11.41 3.84 -10.39
C ALA A 205 12.87 3.46 -10.68
N LEU A 206 13.72 3.52 -9.65
CA LEU A 206 15.16 3.26 -9.74
C LEU A 206 15.52 1.89 -9.17
N HIS A 207 16.09 1.03 -10.01
CA HIS A 207 16.61 -0.27 -9.58
C HIS A 207 17.99 -0.11 -8.94
N ALA A 208 18.09 -0.39 -7.64
CA ALA A 208 19.29 -0.07 -6.85
C ALA A 208 19.74 -1.20 -5.91
N PRO A 209 20.13 -2.38 -6.45
CA PRO A 209 20.49 -3.55 -5.66
C PRO A 209 21.83 -3.39 -4.92
N GLY A 210 21.90 -3.91 -3.70
CA GLY A 210 23.14 -4.05 -2.93
C GLY A 210 23.89 -2.72 -2.74
N THR A 211 25.03 -2.56 -3.41
CA THR A 211 25.84 -1.34 -3.33
C THR A 211 25.45 -0.27 -4.34
N ASP A 212 24.58 -0.54 -5.31
CA ASP A 212 24.07 0.48 -6.25
C ASP A 212 23.10 1.47 -5.56
N PHE A 213 22.61 1.15 -4.35
CA PHE A 213 21.72 2.00 -3.54
C PHE A 213 22.32 3.35 -3.15
N VAL A 214 23.56 3.39 -2.64
CA VAL A 214 24.18 4.64 -2.18
C VAL A 214 24.50 5.60 -3.35
N PRO A 215 25.08 5.16 -4.48
CA PRO A 215 25.17 5.98 -5.69
C PRO A 215 23.81 6.47 -6.21
N THR A 216 22.74 5.65 -6.10
CA THR A 216 21.38 6.06 -6.49
C THR A 216 20.87 7.21 -5.63
N VAL A 217 20.91 7.08 -4.29
CA VAL A 217 20.50 8.17 -3.37
C VAL A 217 21.36 9.42 -3.58
N ASN A 218 22.68 9.27 -3.74
CA ASN A 218 23.58 10.39 -4.00
C ASN A 218 23.28 11.10 -5.33
N SER A 219 22.88 10.35 -6.37
CA SER A 219 22.46 10.92 -7.66
C SER A 219 21.19 11.76 -7.50
N ILE A 220 20.19 11.26 -6.75
CA ILE A 220 18.94 11.98 -6.48
C ILE A 220 19.23 13.30 -5.74
N LYS A 221 20.11 13.28 -4.74
CA LYS A 221 20.52 14.51 -4.03
C LYS A 221 21.24 15.50 -4.94
N TYR A 222 22.25 15.04 -5.70
CA TYR A 222 22.95 15.91 -6.66
C TYR A 222 21.96 16.61 -7.62
N LEU A 223 20.99 15.87 -8.16
CA LEU A 223 19.96 16.41 -9.04
C LEU A 223 19.01 17.40 -8.35
N ARG A 224 18.77 17.26 -7.03
CA ARG A 224 17.90 18.14 -6.24
C ARG A 224 18.62 19.33 -5.60
N ASP A 225 19.95 19.29 -5.51
CA ASP A 225 20.76 20.26 -4.74
C ASP A 225 21.74 21.08 -5.59
N CYS A 226 22.27 20.52 -6.70
CA CYS A 226 23.53 20.99 -7.30
C CYS A 226 23.48 21.52 -8.74
N ILE A 227 22.34 21.46 -9.43
CA ILE A 227 22.20 21.90 -10.83
C ILE A 227 21.20 23.07 -10.95
N PRO A 228 21.30 23.94 -11.98
CA PRO A 228 20.36 25.06 -12.14
C PRO A 228 18.89 24.59 -12.22
N GLU A 229 18.67 23.43 -12.86
CA GLU A 229 17.37 22.81 -13.08
C GLU A 229 16.89 21.98 -11.87
N SER A 230 17.61 22.00 -10.74
CA SER A 230 17.24 21.29 -9.51
C SER A 230 15.85 21.68 -8.98
N HIS A 231 15.38 22.89 -9.32
CA HIS A 231 14.01 23.30 -9.02
C HIS A 231 12.96 22.45 -9.75
N LEU A 232 13.17 22.10 -11.03
CA LEU A 232 12.28 21.18 -11.77
C LEU A 232 12.31 19.78 -11.16
N VAL A 233 13.50 19.29 -10.77
CA VAL A 233 13.65 17.96 -10.15
C VAL A 233 12.90 17.90 -8.82
N ARG A 234 12.99 18.95 -8.00
CA ARG A 234 12.26 19.06 -6.74
C ARG A 234 10.75 19.20 -6.97
N GLN A 235 10.32 20.04 -7.89
CA GLN A 235 8.91 20.33 -8.17
C GLN A 235 8.14 19.13 -8.75
N PHE A 236 8.76 18.36 -9.65
CA PHE A 236 8.02 17.38 -10.47
C PHE A 236 8.37 15.91 -10.22
N VAL A 237 9.53 15.55 -9.67
CA VAL A 237 9.99 14.15 -9.64
C VAL A 237 9.73 13.46 -8.31
N THR A 238 8.86 12.45 -8.37
CA THR A 238 8.73 11.44 -7.30
C THR A 238 9.67 10.27 -7.59
N PHE A 239 10.54 9.95 -6.63
CA PHE A 239 11.48 8.84 -6.73
C PHE A 239 11.00 7.63 -5.93
N HIS A 240 11.03 6.47 -6.58
CA HIS A 240 10.73 5.16 -6.01
C HIS A 240 11.98 4.31 -6.17
N ILE A 241 12.38 3.54 -5.16
CA ILE A 241 13.60 2.71 -5.23
C ILE A 241 13.23 1.25 -5.01
N TYR A 242 13.75 0.35 -5.84
CA TYR A 242 13.43 -1.08 -5.73
C TYR A 242 14.66 -1.98 -5.95
N PHE A 243 14.64 -3.14 -5.30
CA PHE A 243 15.72 -4.14 -5.34
C PHE A 243 15.17 -5.52 -4.94
N SER A 244 15.80 -6.60 -5.43
CA SER A 244 15.42 -7.95 -5.02
C SER A 244 15.76 -8.17 -3.54
N SER A 245 14.88 -8.90 -2.83
CA SER A 245 15.12 -9.48 -1.50
C SER A 245 16.53 -10.09 -1.35
N LYS A 246 16.93 -10.90 -2.34
CA LYS A 246 18.24 -11.60 -2.42
C LYS A 246 19.43 -10.65 -2.58
N HIS A 247 19.18 -9.37 -2.88
CA HIS A 247 20.17 -8.32 -3.15
C HIS A 247 19.83 -7.01 -2.42
N ILE A 248 19.28 -7.11 -1.21
CA ILE A 248 18.99 -5.97 -0.35
C ILE A 248 20.25 -5.14 -0.04
N PRO A 249 20.14 -3.80 0.08
CA PRO A 249 21.19 -2.95 0.65
C PRO A 249 21.53 -3.34 2.10
N LYS A 250 22.70 -2.90 2.59
CA LYS A 250 23.09 -3.14 3.99
C LYS A 250 22.32 -2.27 5.01
N PHE A 251 21.80 -1.15 4.56
CA PHE A 251 21.07 -0.17 5.36
C PHE A 251 20.25 0.71 4.40
N VAL A 252 19.00 0.96 4.75
CA VAL A 252 18.09 1.88 4.05
C VAL A 252 17.72 3.01 5.01
N PRO A 253 18.09 4.28 4.74
CA PRO A 253 17.63 5.42 5.52
C PRO A 253 16.10 5.55 5.47
N LYS A 254 15.47 6.06 6.54
CA LYS A 254 14.04 6.37 6.50
C LYS A 254 13.77 7.50 5.50
N HIS A 255 12.61 7.47 4.84
CA HIS A 255 12.22 8.45 3.81
C HIS A 255 12.28 9.91 4.32
N ASN A 256 12.00 10.15 5.59
CA ASN A 256 12.04 11.46 6.24
C ASN A 256 13.44 11.87 6.74
N GLN A 257 14.44 10.98 6.62
CA GLN A 257 15.84 11.21 7.02
C GLN A 257 16.80 11.21 5.82
N VAL A 258 16.36 10.68 4.67
CA VAL A 258 17.23 10.49 3.50
C VAL A 258 17.79 11.81 2.98
N LEU A 259 17.07 12.93 3.13
CA LEU A 259 17.50 14.26 2.68
C LEU A 259 18.19 15.14 3.76
N ASP A 260 18.26 14.71 5.02
CA ASP A 260 18.79 15.52 6.16
C ASP A 260 20.20 16.08 5.93
N THR A 261 21.00 15.39 5.11
CA THR A 261 22.32 15.84 4.67
C THR A 261 22.29 16.15 3.18
N ALA A 262 22.39 17.43 2.84
CA ALA A 262 22.51 17.90 1.45
C ALA A 262 23.77 17.34 0.75
N TYR A 263 23.76 17.30 -0.58
CA TYR A 263 24.91 16.84 -1.35
C TYR A 263 26.05 17.86 -1.37
N ASN A 264 27.29 17.38 -1.31
CA ASN A 264 28.46 18.23 -1.54
C ASN A 264 28.69 18.40 -3.05
N CYS A 265 28.18 19.50 -3.62
CA CYS A 265 28.27 19.82 -5.04
C CYS A 265 29.69 20.03 -5.59
N SER A 266 30.74 19.98 -4.74
CA SER A 266 32.14 19.93 -5.19
C SER A 266 32.63 18.50 -5.53
N LEU A 267 31.81 17.47 -5.28
CA LEU A 267 32.10 16.08 -5.66
C LEU A 267 31.68 15.80 -7.11
N ALA A 268 32.30 14.78 -7.71
CA ALA A 268 31.97 14.33 -9.06
C ALA A 268 30.53 13.80 -9.17
N VAL A 269 29.88 14.11 -10.29
CA VAL A 269 28.47 13.76 -10.60
C VAL A 269 28.25 12.24 -10.48
N PRO A 270 27.45 11.74 -9.50
CA PRO A 270 27.43 10.30 -9.16
C PRO A 270 26.94 9.35 -10.25
N TYR A 271 26.19 9.85 -11.24
CA TYR A 271 25.64 9.08 -12.35
C TYR A 271 26.43 9.20 -13.66
N PHE A 272 27.37 10.13 -13.76
CA PHE A 272 28.07 10.44 -15.01
C PHE A 272 29.37 9.63 -15.18
N ASN A 273 29.67 9.18 -16.40
CA ASN A 273 30.85 8.36 -16.72
C ASN A 273 31.05 7.09 -15.85
N VAL A 274 29.97 6.54 -15.29
CA VAL A 274 30.02 5.36 -14.42
C VAL A 274 30.42 4.12 -15.21
N SER A 275 31.45 3.40 -14.74
CA SER A 275 31.88 2.15 -15.38
C SER A 275 30.85 1.04 -15.15
N VAL A 276 30.28 0.51 -16.23
CA VAL A 276 29.30 -0.60 -16.18
C VAL A 276 29.82 -1.81 -15.40
N ALA A 277 31.14 -2.04 -15.37
CA ALA A 277 31.77 -3.13 -14.61
C ALA A 277 31.81 -2.90 -13.08
N GLN A 278 31.66 -1.66 -12.62
CA GLN A 278 31.63 -1.30 -11.20
C GLN A 278 30.23 -1.46 -10.57
N LEU A 279 29.17 -1.51 -11.38
CA LEU A 279 27.79 -1.67 -10.92
C LEU A 279 27.58 -3.02 -10.22
N TYR A 280 26.90 -3.02 -9.07
CA TYR A 280 26.55 -4.23 -8.33
C TYR A 280 25.75 -5.20 -9.20
N LYS A 281 24.78 -4.69 -9.98
CA LYS A 281 24.02 -5.51 -10.95
C LYS A 281 24.94 -6.28 -11.91
N THR A 282 26.00 -5.65 -12.42
CA THR A 282 26.93 -6.27 -13.37
C THR A 282 27.84 -7.29 -12.67
N GLN A 283 28.39 -6.93 -11.50
CA GLN A 283 29.27 -7.81 -10.71
C GLN A 283 28.54 -9.09 -10.27
N LYS A 284 27.27 -8.99 -9.89
CA LYS A 284 26.42 -10.14 -9.55
C LYS A 284 25.72 -10.79 -10.75
N LYS A 285 25.94 -10.28 -11.97
CA LYS A 285 25.40 -10.80 -13.24
C LYS A 285 23.86 -10.80 -13.28
N LEU A 286 23.23 -9.84 -12.62
CA LEU A 286 21.77 -9.68 -12.58
C LEU A 286 21.26 -9.21 -13.95
N LEU A 287 20.03 -9.61 -14.28
CA LEU A 287 19.26 -9.03 -15.37
C LEU A 287 18.53 -7.77 -14.88
N TYR A 288 18.16 -6.85 -15.77
CA TYR A 288 17.43 -5.65 -15.39
C TYR A 288 15.91 -5.93 -15.31
N PRO A 289 15.27 -5.84 -14.11
CA PRO A 289 13.84 -6.09 -13.90
C PRO A 289 12.99 -4.91 -14.38
N VAL A 290 12.97 -4.74 -15.70
CA VAL A 290 12.44 -3.56 -16.39
C VAL A 290 10.94 -3.36 -16.15
N ASN A 291 10.16 -4.45 -16.15
CA ASN A 291 8.71 -4.40 -16.01
C ASN A 291 8.24 -4.16 -14.57
N VAL A 292 9.01 -4.62 -13.57
CA VAL A 292 8.80 -4.23 -12.16
C VAL A 292 8.93 -2.71 -12.03
N GLY A 293 9.96 -2.11 -12.63
CA GLY A 293 10.15 -0.65 -12.61
C GLY A 293 8.98 0.11 -13.26
N ARG A 294 8.51 -0.34 -14.42
CA ARG A 294 7.33 0.25 -15.10
C ARG A 294 6.10 0.19 -14.22
N ASN A 295 5.78 -0.98 -13.66
CA ASN A 295 4.58 -1.15 -12.86
C ASN A 295 4.67 -0.39 -11.51
N VAL A 296 5.85 -0.34 -10.87
CA VAL A 296 6.08 0.47 -9.66
C VAL A 296 5.83 1.95 -9.90
N ALA A 297 6.35 2.52 -11.01
CA ALA A 297 6.09 3.91 -11.37
C ALA A 297 4.60 4.13 -11.73
N ARG A 298 4.00 3.19 -12.46
CA ARG A 298 2.59 3.27 -12.88
C ARG A 298 1.61 3.20 -11.71
N ASP A 299 1.84 2.33 -10.74
CA ASP A 299 0.94 2.12 -9.59
C ASP A 299 1.11 3.21 -8.52
N ALA A 300 2.19 3.99 -8.59
CA ALA A 300 2.50 5.08 -7.66
C ALA A 300 2.17 6.49 -8.17
N ALA A 301 1.88 6.65 -9.48
CA ALA A 301 1.33 7.89 -10.01
C ALA A 301 -0.05 8.23 -9.39
N MET A 302 -0.36 9.53 -9.37
CA MET A 302 -1.61 10.09 -8.82
C MET A 302 -2.65 10.42 -9.88
N THR A 303 -2.21 10.71 -11.11
CA THR A 303 -3.06 11.20 -12.21
C THR A 303 -3.79 10.07 -12.94
N HIS A 304 -5.00 10.34 -13.41
CA HIS A 304 -5.80 9.41 -14.21
C HIS A 304 -5.07 8.98 -15.50
N PHE A 305 -4.47 9.95 -16.19
CA PHE A 305 -3.66 9.70 -17.40
C PHE A 305 -2.18 9.54 -17.07
N LEU A 306 -1.54 8.60 -17.76
CA LEU A 306 -0.15 8.17 -17.55
C LEU A 306 0.57 8.01 -18.88
N LEU A 307 1.79 8.51 -19.01
CA LEU A 307 2.68 8.23 -20.13
C LEU A 307 3.76 7.22 -19.69
N ALA A 308 3.52 5.93 -19.93
CA ALA A 308 4.43 4.86 -19.53
C ALA A 308 5.54 4.67 -20.58
N SER A 309 6.74 5.19 -20.28
CA SER A 309 7.81 5.38 -21.28
C SER A 309 9.21 5.15 -20.71
N ASP A 310 10.17 4.82 -21.59
CA ASP A 310 11.58 4.65 -21.21
C ASP A 310 12.25 6.05 -21.08
N ILE A 311 13.13 6.27 -20.09
CA ILE A 311 13.65 7.62 -19.75
C ILE A 311 14.43 8.32 -20.89
N GLU A 312 14.93 7.56 -21.87
CA GLU A 312 15.64 8.04 -23.07
C GLU A 312 14.70 8.51 -24.22
N LEU A 313 13.39 8.67 -23.96
CA LEU A 313 12.37 9.10 -24.92
C LEU A 313 11.69 10.41 -24.51
N TYR A 314 12.08 11.54 -25.11
CA TYR A 314 11.53 12.85 -24.76
C TYR A 314 10.31 13.22 -25.61
N PRO A 315 9.25 13.79 -25.02
CA PRO A 315 8.10 14.29 -25.77
C PRO A 315 8.38 15.61 -26.49
N ASN A 316 7.49 15.99 -27.40
CA ASN A 316 7.38 17.37 -27.86
C ASN A 316 6.77 18.28 -26.76
N PRO A 317 7.22 19.54 -26.59
CA PRO A 317 6.77 20.38 -25.50
C PRO A 317 5.28 20.75 -25.58
N GLY A 318 4.65 20.97 -24.43
CA GLY A 318 3.23 21.35 -24.34
C GLY A 318 2.23 20.20 -24.56
N LEU A 319 2.70 18.97 -24.83
CA LEU A 319 1.86 17.80 -25.07
C LEU A 319 0.81 17.55 -23.97
N VAL A 320 1.16 17.77 -22.71
CA VAL A 320 0.26 17.61 -21.55
C VAL A 320 -0.99 18.50 -21.67
N HIS A 321 -0.79 19.79 -21.92
CA HIS A 321 -1.85 20.78 -22.02
C HIS A 321 -2.76 20.49 -23.22
N LYS A 322 -2.18 20.35 -24.42
CA LYS A 322 -2.94 20.06 -25.65
C LYS A 322 -3.70 18.73 -25.58
N PHE A 323 -3.17 17.74 -24.87
CA PHE A 323 -3.87 16.48 -24.63
C PHE A 323 -5.10 16.67 -23.74
N LEU A 324 -4.97 17.39 -22.62
CA LEU A 324 -6.11 17.66 -21.75
C LEU A 324 -7.16 18.56 -22.42
N GLU A 325 -6.76 19.48 -23.30
CA GLU A 325 -7.68 20.22 -24.18
C GLU A 325 -8.43 19.31 -25.15
N MET A 326 -7.73 18.37 -25.82
CA MET A 326 -8.37 17.36 -26.67
C MET A 326 -9.39 16.52 -25.88
N ILE A 327 -9.08 16.10 -24.66
CA ILE A 327 -10.00 15.37 -23.78
C ILE A 327 -11.18 16.24 -23.34
N ALA A 328 -10.95 17.48 -22.90
CA ALA A 328 -11.99 18.41 -22.47
C ALA A 328 -12.95 18.81 -23.61
N ARG A 329 -12.50 18.78 -24.87
CA ARG A 329 -13.39 18.92 -26.03
C ARG A 329 -14.35 17.73 -26.21
N ASN A 330 -13.98 16.54 -25.75
CA ASN A 330 -14.78 15.32 -25.73
C ASN A 330 -15.52 15.04 -27.07
N GLU A 331 -14.79 15.12 -28.18
CA GLU A 331 -15.32 14.88 -29.51
C GLU A 331 -15.94 13.47 -29.65
N PRO A 332 -16.88 13.23 -30.59
CA PRO A 332 -17.53 11.92 -30.77
C PRO A 332 -16.55 10.74 -30.98
N VAL A 333 -15.33 11.01 -31.45
CA VAL A 333 -14.26 10.02 -31.56
C VAL A 333 -13.83 9.47 -30.19
N LEU A 334 -13.86 10.29 -29.13
CA LEU A 334 -13.50 9.92 -27.76
C LEU A 334 -14.65 9.22 -27.01
N GLN A 335 -15.89 9.34 -27.50
CA GLN A 335 -17.10 8.76 -26.89
C GLN A 335 -17.36 7.30 -27.30
N ARG A 336 -16.42 6.67 -28.02
CA ARG A 336 -16.54 5.27 -28.50
C ARG A 336 -16.49 4.28 -27.34
N LYS A 337 -17.33 3.23 -27.39
CA LYS A 337 -17.49 2.23 -26.30
C LYS A 337 -16.25 1.41 -25.96
N ASN A 338 -15.31 1.25 -26.89
CA ASN A 338 -14.11 0.46 -26.66
C ASN A 338 -13.16 1.19 -25.67
N PRO A 339 -12.42 0.45 -24.82
CA PRO A 339 -11.30 1.04 -24.09
C PRO A 339 -10.27 1.58 -25.09
N ARG A 340 -9.49 2.60 -24.70
CA ARG A 340 -8.61 3.32 -25.62
C ARG A 340 -7.28 3.71 -24.98
N VAL A 341 -6.24 3.74 -25.81
CA VAL A 341 -4.93 4.32 -25.50
C VAL A 341 -4.54 5.27 -26.63
N PHE A 342 -3.61 6.18 -26.36
CA PHE A 342 -3.22 7.24 -27.29
C PHE A 342 -1.72 7.13 -27.68
N PRO A 343 -1.36 6.34 -28.72
CA PRO A 343 0.03 6.16 -29.12
C PRO A 343 0.67 7.41 -29.71
N LEU A 344 1.93 7.60 -29.34
CA LEU A 344 2.82 8.63 -29.87
C LEU A 344 3.79 7.98 -30.87
N PRO A 345 3.86 8.44 -32.13
CA PRO A 345 4.93 8.05 -33.05
C PRO A 345 6.31 8.42 -32.48
N ILE A 346 7.30 7.54 -32.71
CA ILE A 346 8.63 7.64 -32.09
C ILE A 346 9.69 7.78 -33.19
N PHE A 347 10.68 8.64 -32.96
CA PHE A 347 11.75 8.94 -33.91
C PHE A 347 13.14 8.90 -33.25
N GLU A 348 14.16 8.57 -34.02
CA GLU A 348 15.57 8.72 -33.64
C GLU A 348 16.16 9.90 -34.39
N VAL A 349 16.94 10.74 -33.69
CA VAL A 349 17.62 11.92 -34.26
C VAL A 349 19.14 11.72 -34.15
N ASP A 350 19.90 12.18 -35.14
CA ASP A 350 21.37 12.14 -35.12
C ASP A 350 21.96 12.91 -33.92
N ASN A 351 23.08 12.41 -33.38
CA ASN A 351 23.74 12.97 -32.19
C ASN A 351 24.08 14.46 -32.30
N ASN A 352 24.34 14.95 -33.51
CA ASN A 352 24.75 16.33 -33.77
C ASN A 352 23.58 17.25 -34.15
N SER A 353 22.34 16.74 -34.10
CA SER A 353 21.13 17.49 -34.46
C SER A 353 20.31 17.84 -33.21
N PRO A 354 19.64 19.00 -33.18
CA PRO A 354 18.74 19.34 -32.08
C PRO A 354 17.55 18.38 -32.03
N VAL A 355 17.04 18.13 -30.83
CA VAL A 355 15.77 17.42 -30.65
C VAL A 355 14.65 18.36 -31.13
N PRO A 356 13.81 17.97 -32.11
CA PRO A 356 12.77 18.84 -32.65
C PRO A 356 11.74 19.20 -31.58
N ARG A 357 11.26 20.44 -31.63
CA ARG A 357 10.25 21.01 -30.73
C ARG A 357 8.84 20.69 -31.22
N ASP A 358 8.65 20.74 -32.52
CA ASP A 358 7.37 20.63 -33.21
C ASP A 358 7.46 19.65 -34.41
N LYS A 359 6.32 19.37 -35.04
CA LYS A 359 6.23 18.40 -36.14
C LYS A 359 6.87 18.96 -37.42
N ALA A 360 6.83 20.27 -37.64
CA ALA A 360 7.51 20.92 -38.77
C ALA A 360 9.04 20.76 -38.72
N GLU A 361 9.67 20.98 -37.56
CA GLU A 361 11.10 20.71 -37.33
C GLU A 361 11.43 19.23 -37.53
N LEU A 362 10.57 18.33 -37.04
CA LEU A 362 10.73 16.88 -37.24
C LEU A 362 10.63 16.50 -38.73
N GLN A 363 9.70 17.08 -39.49
CA GLN A 363 9.57 16.89 -40.93
C GLN A 363 10.84 17.33 -41.67
N GLU A 364 11.46 18.45 -41.29
CA GLU A 364 12.71 18.90 -41.90
C GLU A 364 13.90 17.99 -41.55
N LEU A 365 13.98 17.49 -40.31
CA LEU A 365 15.00 16.51 -39.93
C LEU A 365 14.80 15.16 -40.66
N LEU A 366 13.56 14.74 -40.90
CA LEU A 366 13.24 13.55 -41.71
C LEU A 366 13.61 13.77 -43.19
N ARG A 367 13.28 14.94 -43.75
CA ARG A 367 13.59 15.32 -45.15
C ARG A 367 15.10 15.41 -45.41
N SER A 368 15.85 15.94 -44.45
CA SER A 368 17.32 16.03 -44.51
C SER A 368 18.04 14.74 -44.07
N GLY A 369 17.32 13.69 -43.69
CA GLY A 369 17.88 12.39 -43.27
C GLY A 369 18.55 12.39 -41.89
N LYS A 370 18.43 13.48 -41.13
CA LYS A 370 18.93 13.66 -39.77
C LYS A 370 18.06 12.98 -38.71
N ALA A 371 16.81 12.70 -39.03
CA ALA A 371 15.90 11.88 -38.24
C ALA A 371 15.44 10.64 -39.01
N ILE A 372 15.04 9.59 -38.29
CA ILE A 372 14.35 8.41 -38.84
C ILE A 372 13.25 7.91 -37.89
N PRO A 373 12.23 7.18 -38.38
CA PRO A 373 11.32 6.42 -37.52
C PRO A 373 12.08 5.45 -36.60
N PHE A 374 11.64 5.32 -35.35
CA PHE A 374 12.37 4.64 -34.28
C PHE A 374 12.67 3.17 -34.57
N HIS A 375 13.91 2.78 -34.30
CA HIS A 375 14.50 1.47 -34.58
C HIS A 375 14.44 1.06 -36.06
N LYS A 376 14.29 1.98 -37.03
CA LYS A 376 14.30 1.62 -38.48
C LYS A 376 15.56 0.88 -38.93
N ARG A 377 16.69 1.01 -38.21
CA ARG A 377 17.96 0.27 -38.42
C ARG A 377 18.17 -0.94 -37.49
N VAL A 378 17.17 -1.31 -36.69
CA VAL A 378 17.23 -2.38 -35.66
C VAL A 378 16.07 -3.37 -35.81
N CYS A 379 14.84 -2.87 -35.99
CA CYS A 379 13.63 -3.62 -36.28
C CYS A 379 12.59 -2.70 -36.94
N SER A 380 12.56 -2.66 -38.28
CA SER A 380 11.69 -1.75 -39.04
C SER A 380 10.17 -2.03 -38.91
N SER A 381 9.79 -3.21 -38.43
CA SER A 381 8.40 -3.59 -38.14
C SER A 381 7.95 -3.29 -36.70
N CYS A 382 8.87 -3.26 -35.73
CA CYS A 382 8.53 -3.22 -34.29
C CYS A 382 7.76 -1.95 -33.89
N HIS A 383 8.12 -0.78 -34.46
CA HIS A 383 7.44 0.49 -34.15
C HIS A 383 6.78 1.10 -35.40
N GLY A 384 6.39 0.25 -36.35
CA GLY A 384 5.67 0.65 -37.56
C GLY A 384 4.24 1.10 -37.25
N VAL A 385 4.04 2.38 -36.95
CA VAL A 385 2.73 2.96 -36.66
C VAL A 385 1.79 2.86 -37.88
N PRO A 386 0.51 2.48 -37.71
CA PRO A 386 -0.51 2.55 -38.77
C PRO A 386 -0.58 3.93 -39.42
N LYS A 387 -0.63 3.99 -40.77
CA LYS A 387 -0.59 5.24 -41.55
C LYS A 387 0.62 6.16 -41.27
N SER A 388 1.77 5.60 -40.88
CA SER A 388 2.97 6.38 -40.53
C SER A 388 3.51 7.28 -41.65
N LYS A 389 3.35 6.92 -42.94
CA LYS A 389 3.80 7.78 -44.04
C LYS A 389 2.88 9.00 -44.18
N GLU A 390 1.59 8.77 -44.06
CA GLU A 390 0.53 9.77 -44.13
C GLU A 390 0.58 10.70 -42.92
N TRP A 391 0.91 10.18 -41.72
CA TRP A 391 1.15 10.98 -40.52
C TRP A 391 2.34 11.94 -40.70
N ILE A 392 3.46 11.43 -41.23
CA ILE A 392 4.66 12.23 -41.53
C ILE A 392 4.37 13.28 -42.61
N ALA A 393 3.52 12.97 -43.59
CA ALA A 393 3.17 13.87 -44.69
C ALA A 393 2.06 14.88 -44.35
N ALA A 394 1.28 14.64 -43.30
CA ALA A 394 0.26 15.58 -42.84
C ALA A 394 0.91 16.81 -42.17
N ASN A 395 0.45 18.00 -42.53
CA ASN A 395 0.86 19.25 -41.90
C ASN A 395 0.61 19.21 -40.38
N GLU A 396 1.31 20.09 -39.67
CA GLU A 396 1.01 20.39 -38.27
C GLU A 396 -0.24 21.26 -38.16
N THR A 397 -0.94 21.16 -37.03
CA THR A 397 -2.08 22.01 -36.66
C THR A 397 -1.86 22.58 -35.27
N ASP A 398 -2.48 23.73 -34.97
CA ASP A 398 -2.35 24.36 -33.65
C ASP A 398 -2.87 23.44 -32.54
N ASP A 399 -3.98 22.75 -32.81
CA ASP A 399 -4.60 21.76 -31.94
C ASP A 399 -3.95 20.37 -32.01
N LEU A 400 -4.19 19.58 -30.97
CA LEU A 400 -3.96 18.14 -30.93
C LEU A 400 -5.28 17.36 -31.10
N GLY A 401 -5.26 16.35 -31.97
CA GLY A 401 -6.42 15.54 -32.33
C GLY A 401 -6.07 14.09 -32.69
N VAL A 402 -7.09 13.29 -33.02
CA VAL A 402 -6.94 11.86 -33.33
C VAL A 402 -6.79 11.66 -34.84
N PHE A 403 -5.55 11.60 -35.32
CA PHE A 403 -5.22 11.34 -36.73
C PHE A 403 -5.81 10.01 -37.25
N HIS A 404 -5.71 8.94 -36.46
CA HIS A 404 -6.18 7.62 -36.89
C HIS A 404 -6.42 6.67 -35.71
N ILE A 405 -7.58 6.02 -35.68
CA ILE A 405 -7.83 4.87 -34.80
C ILE A 405 -7.26 3.60 -35.45
N GLY A 406 -6.19 3.07 -34.88
CA GLY A 406 -5.57 1.80 -35.26
C GLY A 406 -6.05 0.60 -34.43
N LYS A 407 -5.66 -0.59 -34.87
CA LYS A 407 -5.82 -1.87 -34.13
C LYS A 407 -4.55 -2.70 -34.25
N ARG A 408 -4.15 -3.35 -33.15
CA ARG A 408 -2.93 -4.17 -33.04
C ARG A 408 -3.08 -5.59 -33.64
N ILE A 409 -3.68 -5.68 -34.83
CA ILE A 409 -4.03 -6.92 -35.53
C ILE A 409 -3.35 -7.03 -36.90
N GLY A 410 -3.33 -8.23 -37.47
CA GLY A 410 -2.80 -8.46 -38.83
C GLY A 410 -1.31 -8.15 -38.93
N TYR A 411 -0.96 -7.11 -39.70
CA TYR A 411 0.42 -6.62 -39.80
C TYR A 411 0.93 -6.03 -38.48
N PHE A 412 0.06 -5.40 -37.69
CA PHE A 412 0.42 -4.65 -36.48
C PHE A 412 0.48 -5.49 -35.20
N VAL A 413 0.40 -6.83 -35.27
CA VAL A 413 0.58 -7.72 -34.08
C VAL A 413 1.98 -7.65 -33.46
N HIS A 414 2.93 -7.05 -34.19
CA HIS A 414 4.31 -6.78 -33.78
C HIS A 414 4.55 -5.34 -33.30
N TRP A 415 3.54 -4.47 -33.34
CA TRP A 415 3.68 -3.07 -32.97
C TRP A 415 3.89 -2.93 -31.45
N GLU A 416 4.96 -2.28 -31.04
CA GLU A 416 5.23 -1.87 -29.65
C GLU A 416 5.07 -0.35 -29.54
N PRO A 417 3.83 0.17 -29.36
CA PRO A 417 3.60 1.58 -29.13
C PRO A 417 4.05 2.00 -27.73
N ILE A 418 4.50 3.25 -27.61
CA ILE A 418 4.45 4.01 -26.36
C ILE A 418 3.24 4.93 -26.46
N TYR A 419 2.48 5.08 -25.38
CA TYR A 419 1.16 5.71 -25.39
C TYR A 419 0.85 6.43 -24.09
N ILE A 420 -0.02 7.44 -24.17
CA ILE A 420 -0.75 7.93 -23.01
C ILE A 420 -1.92 6.96 -22.76
N GLY A 421 -2.03 6.49 -21.53
CA GLY A 421 -2.99 5.49 -21.07
C GLY A 421 -3.46 5.77 -19.64
N THR A 422 -3.91 4.75 -18.92
CA THR A 422 -4.53 4.88 -17.59
C THR A 422 -4.09 3.79 -16.61
N HIS A 423 -4.48 3.90 -15.34
CA HIS A 423 -4.31 2.81 -14.37
C HIS A 423 -5.11 1.53 -14.70
N ALA A 424 -6.09 1.57 -15.62
CA ALA A 424 -6.92 0.43 -16.01
C ALA A 424 -6.31 -0.45 -17.12
N ASP A 425 -5.25 0.01 -17.78
CA ASP A 425 -4.57 -0.75 -18.84
C ASP A 425 -3.90 -2.02 -18.25
N PRO A 426 -3.72 -3.12 -18.98
CA PRO A 426 -3.00 -4.30 -18.47
C PRO A 426 -1.57 -3.94 -18.02
N HIS A 427 -1.12 -4.50 -16.89
CA HIS A 427 0.26 -4.34 -16.41
C HIS A 427 1.29 -5.04 -17.33
N TYR A 428 2.55 -4.67 -17.18
CA TYR A 428 3.66 -5.39 -17.83
C TYR A 428 4.01 -6.68 -17.09
N ASP A 429 4.44 -7.72 -17.81
CA ASP A 429 4.81 -9.00 -17.19
C ASP A 429 6.19 -8.93 -16.51
N GLU A 430 6.22 -9.09 -15.19
CA GLU A 430 7.40 -8.84 -14.36
C GLU A 430 8.47 -9.93 -14.43
N ARG A 431 8.15 -11.08 -15.06
CA ARG A 431 9.12 -12.15 -15.34
C ARG A 431 10.04 -11.81 -16.52
N LEU A 432 9.77 -10.70 -17.22
CA LEU A 432 10.53 -10.24 -18.39
C LEU A 432 11.58 -9.19 -18.02
N SER A 433 12.75 -9.32 -18.64
CA SER A 433 13.93 -8.45 -18.43
C SER A 433 14.37 -7.79 -19.74
N TRP A 434 14.98 -6.62 -19.64
CA TRP A 434 15.40 -5.82 -20.79
C TRP A 434 16.41 -6.54 -21.68
N GLU A 435 17.29 -7.36 -21.11
CA GLU A 435 18.23 -8.19 -21.86
C GLU A 435 17.49 -9.19 -22.78
N GLY A 436 16.37 -9.73 -22.30
CA GLY A 436 15.51 -10.67 -23.01
C GLY A 436 14.73 -10.11 -24.19
N LYS A 437 14.50 -8.78 -24.23
CA LYS A 437 13.58 -8.13 -25.19
C LYS A 437 12.15 -8.69 -25.10
N SER A 438 11.28 -8.27 -26.03
CA SER A 438 9.86 -8.65 -26.09
C SER A 438 9.08 -8.26 -24.82
N ASP A 439 9.63 -7.39 -23.98
CA ASP A 439 9.15 -7.03 -22.65
C ASP A 439 7.83 -6.24 -22.66
N LYS A 440 7.44 -5.68 -23.81
CA LYS A 440 6.17 -4.97 -24.03
C LYS A 440 5.15 -5.82 -24.84
N MET A 441 5.57 -6.94 -25.43
CA MET A 441 4.73 -7.77 -26.32
C MET A 441 3.59 -8.50 -25.61
N THR A 442 3.74 -8.85 -24.33
CA THR A 442 2.71 -9.52 -23.52
C THR A 442 1.54 -8.59 -23.22
N GLN A 443 1.82 -7.38 -22.74
CA GLN A 443 0.84 -6.30 -22.61
C GLN A 443 0.17 -5.99 -23.97
N GLY A 444 0.96 -5.92 -25.04
CA GLY A 444 0.47 -5.73 -26.41
C GLY A 444 -0.46 -6.86 -26.91
N TYR A 445 -0.39 -8.06 -26.35
CA TYR A 445 -1.39 -9.10 -26.62
C TYR A 445 -2.68 -8.85 -25.84
N ALA A 446 -2.59 -8.58 -24.53
CA ALA A 446 -3.75 -8.30 -23.67
C ALA A 446 -4.60 -7.13 -24.20
N LEU A 447 -3.98 -6.00 -24.54
CA LEU A 447 -4.64 -4.84 -25.16
C LEU A 447 -5.42 -5.20 -26.45
N CYS A 448 -4.88 -6.12 -27.26
CA CYS A 448 -5.52 -6.55 -28.50
C CYS A 448 -6.79 -7.40 -28.24
N VAL A 449 -6.69 -8.35 -27.29
CA VAL A 449 -7.80 -9.24 -26.94
C VAL A 449 -8.93 -8.46 -26.27
N LEU A 450 -8.60 -7.53 -25.37
CA LEU A 450 -9.53 -6.58 -24.72
C LEU A 450 -10.07 -5.46 -25.66
N ASP A 451 -9.86 -5.59 -26.97
CA ASP A 451 -10.36 -4.69 -28.02
C ASP A 451 -10.03 -3.20 -27.87
N TYR A 452 -8.85 -2.85 -27.37
CA TYR A 452 -8.42 -1.46 -27.27
C TYR A 452 -8.40 -0.75 -28.64
N ASP A 453 -8.98 0.44 -28.71
CA ASP A 453 -8.83 1.39 -29.82
C ASP A 453 -7.52 2.16 -29.63
N PHE A 454 -6.64 2.18 -30.65
CA PHE A 454 -5.35 2.86 -30.58
C PHE A 454 -5.46 4.22 -31.27
N HIS A 455 -5.74 5.28 -30.51
CA HIS A 455 -5.96 6.65 -30.99
C HIS A 455 -4.61 7.33 -31.26
N ILE A 456 -4.08 7.17 -32.48
CA ILE A 456 -2.82 7.80 -32.88
C ILE A 456 -3.05 9.31 -32.99
N LEU A 457 -2.29 10.09 -32.23
CA LEU A 457 -2.39 11.55 -32.20
C LEU A 457 -1.70 12.17 -33.42
N ASP A 458 -2.17 13.33 -33.90
CA ASP A 458 -1.65 14.01 -35.11
C ASP A 458 -0.32 14.75 -34.92
N ASN A 459 -0.14 15.44 -33.81
CA ASN A 459 1.02 16.31 -33.55
C ASN A 459 1.79 15.96 -32.27
N GLY A 460 1.39 14.90 -31.55
CA GLY A 460 2.13 14.36 -30.40
C GLY A 460 3.13 13.30 -30.83
N PHE A 461 4.40 13.41 -30.43
CA PHE A 461 5.45 12.46 -30.77
C PHE A 461 6.53 12.34 -29.68
N LEU A 462 7.34 11.28 -29.77
CA LEU A 462 8.51 11.05 -28.91
C LEU A 462 9.81 11.03 -29.74
N VAL A 463 10.89 11.53 -29.15
CA VAL A 463 12.23 11.50 -29.74
C VAL A 463 13.20 10.76 -28.82
N HIS A 464 13.90 9.78 -29.39
CA HIS A 464 14.96 9.03 -28.74
C HIS A 464 16.31 9.78 -28.80
N LYS A 465 17.01 9.86 -27.67
CA LYS A 465 18.38 10.40 -27.54
C LYS A 465 19.22 9.50 -26.61
N PRO A 466 20.53 9.30 -26.84
CA PRO A 466 21.34 9.83 -27.93
C PRO A 466 21.39 8.92 -29.17
N GLY A 467 21.02 9.51 -30.31
CA GLY A 467 21.45 9.02 -31.62
C GLY A 467 20.57 7.95 -32.26
N ILE A 468 20.83 7.75 -33.54
CA ILE A 468 20.29 6.66 -34.35
C ILE A 468 20.98 5.35 -33.94
N LYS A 469 20.25 4.47 -33.23
CA LYS A 469 20.72 3.15 -32.82
C LYS A 469 20.88 2.25 -34.05
N VAL A 470 21.98 1.50 -34.08
CA VAL A 470 22.28 0.49 -35.09
C VAL A 470 22.37 -0.89 -34.45
N LEU A 471 21.98 -1.93 -35.17
CA LEU A 471 21.93 -3.31 -34.66
C LEU A 471 23.35 -3.83 -34.31
N LYS A 472 23.73 -3.73 -33.03
CA LYS A 472 24.94 -4.37 -32.48
C LYS A 472 24.66 -5.87 -32.26
N LYS A 473 25.47 -6.74 -32.87
CA LYS A 473 25.40 -8.20 -32.65
C LYS A 473 25.98 -8.54 -31.28
N ASP A 474 25.14 -9.08 -30.40
CA ASP A 474 25.52 -9.59 -29.08
C ASP A 474 25.02 -11.04 -28.94
N PRO A 475 25.91 -12.06 -29.00
CA PRO A 475 25.52 -13.46 -28.85
C PRO A 475 24.94 -13.81 -27.48
N LYS A 476 25.37 -13.14 -26.40
CA LYS A 476 24.85 -13.36 -25.04
C LYS A 476 23.42 -12.83 -24.94
N ARG A 477 23.17 -11.62 -25.46
CA ARG A 477 21.80 -11.05 -25.49
C ARG A 477 20.89 -11.81 -26.46
N ALA A 478 21.41 -12.32 -27.58
CA ALA A 478 20.65 -13.21 -28.46
C ALA A 478 20.24 -14.52 -27.76
N MET A 479 21.12 -15.14 -26.98
CA MET A 479 20.79 -16.32 -26.17
C MET A 479 19.74 -16.01 -25.09
N LEU A 480 19.84 -14.86 -24.40
CA LEU A 480 18.83 -14.44 -23.42
C LEU A 480 17.48 -14.21 -24.09
N ALA A 481 17.44 -13.50 -25.22
CA ALA A 481 16.21 -13.29 -25.97
C ALA A 481 15.59 -14.59 -26.51
N ALA A 482 16.40 -15.58 -26.92
CA ALA A 482 15.89 -16.90 -27.28
C ALA A 482 15.22 -17.60 -26.09
N LYS A 483 15.78 -17.50 -24.87
CA LYS A 483 15.16 -18.03 -23.64
C LYS A 483 13.87 -17.29 -23.30
N THR A 484 13.87 -15.96 -23.35
CA THR A 484 12.68 -15.13 -23.09
C THR A 484 11.55 -15.42 -24.08
N ASN A 485 11.86 -15.55 -25.37
CA ASN A 485 10.86 -15.92 -26.38
C ASN A 485 10.33 -17.37 -26.19
N GLN A 486 11.12 -18.29 -25.64
CA GLN A 486 10.63 -19.62 -25.25
C GLN A 486 9.74 -19.57 -24.01
N LEU A 487 10.10 -18.78 -22.98
CA LEU A 487 9.26 -18.55 -21.80
C LEU A 487 7.91 -17.97 -22.21
N ILE A 488 7.89 -16.90 -23.02
CA ILE A 488 6.64 -16.30 -23.49
C ILE A 488 5.84 -17.31 -24.31
N LYS A 489 6.45 -18.02 -25.28
CA LYS A 489 5.71 -18.95 -26.14
C LYS A 489 5.14 -20.17 -25.40
N LYS A 490 5.82 -20.69 -24.37
CA LYS A 490 5.45 -21.94 -23.69
C LYS A 490 4.62 -21.75 -22.42
N ILE A 491 4.76 -20.62 -21.74
CA ILE A 491 4.22 -20.38 -20.40
C ILE A 491 3.30 -19.16 -20.43
N ILE A 492 3.86 -17.97 -20.67
CA ILE A 492 3.12 -16.70 -20.52
C ILE A 492 2.00 -16.55 -21.55
N TYR A 493 2.21 -16.96 -22.80
CA TYR A 493 1.18 -16.83 -23.83
C TYR A 493 -0.04 -17.73 -23.54
N PRO A 494 0.10 -19.03 -23.22
CA PRO A 494 -0.99 -19.83 -22.65
C PRO A 494 -1.68 -19.20 -21.43
N GLU A 495 -0.94 -18.69 -20.45
CA GLU A 495 -1.54 -18.00 -19.29
C GLU A 495 -2.39 -16.80 -19.70
N LEU A 496 -1.89 -15.93 -20.61
CA LEU A 496 -2.63 -14.79 -21.14
C LEU A 496 -3.90 -15.21 -21.92
N GLN A 497 -3.89 -16.39 -22.55
CA GLN A 497 -5.08 -16.94 -23.20
C GLN A 497 -6.17 -17.40 -22.21
N VAL A 498 -5.80 -17.76 -20.98
CA VAL A 498 -6.74 -18.02 -19.87
C VAL A 498 -7.17 -16.71 -19.22
N MET A 499 -6.21 -15.81 -18.93
CA MET A 499 -6.48 -14.56 -18.20
C MET A 499 -7.33 -13.56 -19.00
N TYR A 500 -6.97 -13.31 -20.26
CA TYR A 500 -7.66 -12.30 -21.10
C TYR A 500 -8.52 -12.94 -22.20
N GLY A 501 -8.44 -14.25 -22.42
CA GLY A 501 -9.15 -14.96 -23.49
C GLY A 501 -8.39 -14.96 -24.82
N THR A 502 -9.11 -15.18 -25.92
CA THR A 502 -8.53 -15.19 -27.28
C THR A 502 -9.39 -14.40 -28.26
N ARG A 503 -8.77 -13.83 -29.31
CA ARG A 503 -9.48 -13.02 -30.30
C ARG A 503 -8.87 -13.14 -31.69
N LYS A 504 -9.73 -13.32 -32.71
CA LYS A 504 -9.31 -13.46 -34.13
C LYS A 504 -8.51 -12.23 -34.57
N GLY A 505 -7.28 -12.47 -35.04
CA GLY A 505 -6.37 -11.42 -35.51
C GLY A 505 -5.36 -10.93 -34.46
N CYS A 506 -5.58 -11.22 -33.17
CA CYS A 506 -4.60 -11.05 -32.11
C CYS A 506 -3.72 -12.29 -32.00
N ALA A 507 -2.40 -12.12 -31.90
CA ALA A 507 -1.45 -13.21 -31.70
C ALA A 507 -0.16 -12.70 -31.06
N TYR A 508 0.49 -13.54 -30.25
CA TYR A 508 1.91 -13.38 -30.00
C TYR A 508 2.71 -13.96 -31.17
N LYS A 509 3.59 -13.16 -31.75
CA LYS A 509 4.58 -13.59 -32.74
C LYS A 509 5.92 -12.97 -32.39
N VAL A 510 6.98 -13.78 -32.43
CA VAL A 510 8.36 -13.31 -32.28
C VAL A 510 8.76 -12.58 -33.57
N ASN A 511 9.39 -11.40 -33.45
CA ASN A 511 10.09 -10.78 -34.58
C ASN A 511 11.41 -11.52 -34.82
N ASP A 512 11.38 -12.54 -35.67
CA ASP A 512 12.53 -13.39 -35.99
C ASP A 512 13.49 -12.66 -36.97
N SER A 513 14.13 -11.61 -36.44
CA SER A 513 15.01 -10.66 -37.14
C SER A 513 16.37 -11.25 -37.55
N THR A 514 16.41 -12.55 -37.79
CA THR A 514 17.56 -13.36 -38.22
C THR A 514 17.54 -13.65 -39.72
N ASN A 515 16.36 -13.78 -40.34
CA ASN A 515 16.20 -14.03 -41.77
C ASN A 515 15.86 -12.75 -42.56
N GLY A 516 16.87 -11.90 -42.75
CA GLY A 516 16.82 -10.83 -43.76
C GLY A 516 16.95 -11.41 -45.17
N GLY A 517 15.86 -11.94 -45.71
CA GLY A 517 15.84 -12.64 -47.01
C GLY A 517 14.42 -12.86 -47.54
N GLY A 518 13.75 -11.78 -47.93
CA GLY A 518 12.43 -11.80 -48.56
C GLY A 518 12.28 -10.60 -49.50
N ASP A 519 12.04 -10.88 -50.78
CA ASP A 519 12.13 -9.91 -51.89
C ASP A 519 10.84 -9.08 -52.05
N PRO A 520 10.89 -7.75 -52.30
CA PRO A 520 9.70 -6.90 -52.40
C PRO A 520 9.14 -6.79 -53.84
N GLY A 521 8.44 -7.82 -54.30
CA GLY A 521 7.64 -7.84 -55.54
C GLY A 521 6.77 -9.10 -55.61
N VAL A 522 5.69 -9.20 -56.40
CA VAL A 522 5.05 -8.28 -57.37
C VAL A 522 3.52 -8.40 -57.18
N GLY A 523 2.74 -7.38 -57.57
CA GLY A 523 1.27 -7.39 -57.43
C GLY A 523 0.49 -7.66 -58.72
N GLY A 524 -0.76 -8.13 -58.58
CA GLY A 524 -1.78 -8.15 -59.64
C GLY A 524 -2.29 -9.55 -60.04
N GLY A 525 -3.51 -9.61 -60.59
CA GLY A 525 -4.07 -10.80 -61.27
C GLY A 525 -5.21 -11.51 -60.51
N GLY A 526 -6.47 -11.17 -60.84
CA GLY A 526 -7.65 -11.74 -60.18
C GLY A 526 -8.16 -13.09 -60.74
N GLY A 527 -9.33 -13.49 -60.22
CA GLY A 527 -10.31 -14.26 -61.00
C GLY A 527 -10.53 -15.74 -60.65
N GLY A 528 -11.66 -16.02 -59.98
CA GLY A 528 -12.67 -16.89 -60.60
C GLY A 528 -12.68 -18.42 -60.34
N GLY A 529 -13.61 -18.84 -59.49
CA GLY A 529 -14.44 -20.04 -59.74
C GLY A 529 -13.92 -21.41 -59.27
N GLY A 530 -14.81 -22.42 -59.42
CA GLY A 530 -14.50 -23.84 -59.22
C GLY A 530 -14.98 -24.44 -57.89
N ALA A 531 -16.13 -25.10 -57.91
CA ALA A 531 -16.58 -25.99 -56.82
C ALA A 531 -16.47 -27.46 -57.25
N ARG A 532 -16.14 -28.36 -56.29
CA ARG A 532 -16.79 -29.66 -56.07
C ARG A 532 -16.11 -30.52 -54.99
N ASP A 533 -16.95 -31.16 -54.19
CA ASP A 533 -16.94 -32.56 -53.75
C ASP A 533 -15.73 -33.43 -54.19
N TYR A 534 -15.17 -34.32 -53.36
CA TYR A 534 -15.89 -35.49 -52.83
C TYR A 534 -15.37 -36.08 -51.50
N ALA A 535 -16.15 -37.02 -50.97
CA ALA A 535 -16.11 -37.53 -49.60
C ALA A 535 -15.20 -38.77 -49.35
N ARG A 536 -15.11 -39.11 -48.04
CA ARG A 536 -14.86 -40.45 -47.42
C ARG A 536 -13.46 -41.06 -47.48
N GLY A 537 -13.00 -41.49 -46.31
CA GLY A 537 -11.93 -42.47 -46.10
C GLY A 537 -11.82 -42.88 -44.64
N SER A 538 -12.45 -44.00 -44.24
CA SER A 538 -12.44 -44.50 -42.86
C SER A 538 -11.77 -45.88 -42.75
N ALA A 539 -10.93 -46.10 -41.74
CA ALA A 539 -10.69 -47.44 -41.19
C ALA A 539 -10.11 -47.37 -39.76
N SER A 540 -10.57 -48.29 -38.90
CA SER A 540 -10.08 -48.48 -37.53
C SER A 540 -9.00 -49.56 -37.46
N ALA A 541 -8.14 -49.52 -36.44
CA ALA A 541 -7.46 -50.70 -35.90
C ALA A 541 -7.36 -50.62 -34.36
N LYS A 542 -7.34 -51.78 -33.69
CA LYS A 542 -7.35 -51.92 -32.21
C LYS A 542 -6.23 -52.87 -31.74
N ARG A 543 -5.96 -52.83 -30.41
CA ARG A 543 -5.08 -53.65 -29.54
C ARG A 543 -3.73 -53.00 -29.25
N SER A 544 -3.22 -52.83 -28.01
CA SER A 544 -3.40 -53.48 -26.68
C SER A 544 -2.67 -54.81 -26.44
N ARG A 545 -1.59 -54.79 -25.64
CA ARG A 545 -1.48 -55.51 -24.34
C ARG A 545 -0.14 -55.32 -23.56
N THR A 546 -0.26 -55.36 -22.22
CA THR A 546 0.66 -55.88 -21.17
C THR A 546 2.14 -55.43 -21.00
N MET A 547 2.40 -54.84 -19.82
CA MET A 547 3.39 -55.24 -18.76
C MET A 547 4.77 -55.83 -19.11
N SER A 548 5.84 -55.28 -18.52
CA SER A 548 6.53 -55.85 -17.31
C SER A 548 7.80 -55.05 -16.90
N SER A 549 8.46 -55.43 -15.80
CA SER A 549 9.48 -54.64 -15.07
C SER A 549 10.87 -55.30 -14.89
N SER A 550 11.90 -54.46 -14.69
CA SER A 550 13.20 -54.72 -14.02
C SER A 550 14.02 -53.40 -14.07
N VAL A 551 14.82 -52.92 -13.10
CA VAL A 551 15.47 -53.42 -11.86
C VAL A 551 16.91 -53.95 -12.03
N ALA A 552 17.87 -53.02 -11.90
CA ALA A 552 19.25 -53.14 -11.38
C ALA A 552 19.67 -51.70 -11.00
N SER A 553 20.19 -51.34 -9.81
CA SER A 553 21.34 -51.84 -9.02
C SER A 553 22.69 -51.53 -9.71
N SER A 554 23.79 -51.17 -9.02
CA SER A 554 24.06 -51.03 -7.57
C SER A 554 25.21 -50.02 -7.33
N GLY A 555 25.53 -49.69 -6.07
CA GLY A 555 26.69 -48.85 -5.72
C GLY A 555 26.83 -48.63 -4.21
N SER A 556 27.55 -49.50 -3.52
CA SER A 556 27.65 -49.53 -2.06
C SER A 556 29.04 -49.21 -1.52
N SER A 557 29.08 -48.66 -0.31
CA SER A 557 30.09 -49.00 0.70
C SER A 557 29.56 -48.68 2.10
N SER A 558 30.05 -49.38 3.11
CA SER A 558 29.60 -49.26 4.51
C SER A 558 30.78 -49.41 5.47
N GLY A 559 30.65 -48.84 6.66
CA GLY A 559 31.66 -48.94 7.72
C GLY A 559 30.99 -48.95 9.09
N TRP A 560 31.30 -49.97 9.89
CA TRP A 560 30.79 -50.16 11.25
C TRP A 560 31.83 -49.76 12.28
N HIS A 561 31.41 -49.35 13.49
CA HIS A 561 32.08 -49.75 14.74
C HIS A 561 31.13 -49.65 15.94
N GLN A 562 31.41 -50.42 16.99
CA GLN A 562 30.57 -50.54 18.19
C GLN A 562 31.13 -49.78 19.41
N SER A 563 30.21 -49.40 20.28
CA SER A 563 30.26 -49.42 21.76
C SER A 563 31.60 -49.35 22.51
N VAL A 564 31.75 -48.33 23.36
CA VAL A 564 32.49 -48.42 24.64
C VAL A 564 31.68 -47.71 25.74
N LEU A 565 31.60 -48.30 26.93
CA LEU A 565 31.07 -47.70 28.15
C LEU A 565 32.14 -46.89 28.88
N THR A 566 31.77 -45.79 29.53
CA THR A 566 32.48 -45.36 30.75
C THR A 566 31.49 -44.72 31.73
N VAL A 567 31.51 -45.22 32.97
CA VAL A 567 30.78 -44.64 34.10
C VAL A 567 31.78 -43.93 35.00
N VAL A 568 31.51 -42.68 35.36
CA VAL A 568 32.02 -42.04 36.58
C VAL A 568 30.84 -41.39 37.28
N SER A 569 30.85 -41.40 38.62
CA SER A 569 29.72 -41.03 39.47
C SER A 569 30.19 -40.24 40.69
N VAL A 570 29.22 -39.72 41.45
CA VAL A 570 29.34 -39.07 42.76
C VAL A 570 30.00 -37.68 42.77
N GLY A 571 29.21 -36.71 43.25
CA GLY A 571 29.64 -35.35 43.61
C GLY A 571 28.73 -34.76 44.69
N ASN A 572 28.41 -35.57 45.71
CA ASN A 572 27.42 -35.25 46.74
C ASN A 572 28.06 -34.55 47.95
N ALA A 573 27.59 -33.35 48.31
CA ALA A 573 28.09 -32.60 49.47
C ALA A 573 26.96 -31.80 50.18
N ARG A 574 26.27 -32.45 51.12
CA ARG A 574 25.59 -31.77 52.24
C ARG A 574 26.58 -31.60 53.39
N THR A 575 26.64 -30.42 54.01
CA THR A 575 26.93 -30.17 55.46
C THR A 575 26.74 -28.64 55.69
N THR A 576 25.79 -28.14 56.51
CA THR A 576 25.74 -28.02 58.00
C THR A 576 26.83 -27.07 58.58
N ILE A 577 26.63 -26.23 59.61
CA ILE A 577 25.50 -26.03 60.57
C ILE A 577 25.68 -24.70 61.38
N ASN A 578 24.63 -24.21 62.07
CA ASN A 578 24.62 -23.20 63.17
C ASN A 578 25.02 -21.72 62.88
N ALA A 579 24.63 -20.72 63.70
CA ALA A 579 23.46 -20.54 64.60
C ALA A 579 23.39 -19.10 65.20
N ALA A 580 22.19 -18.71 65.69
CA ALA A 580 21.93 -17.64 66.69
C ALA A 580 22.09 -16.16 66.22
N LYS A 581 21.37 -15.14 66.75
CA LYS A 581 20.27 -15.11 67.75
C LYS A 581 19.43 -13.80 67.66
N ALA A 582 18.15 -13.90 68.05
CA ALA A 582 17.27 -12.89 68.70
C ALA A 582 17.06 -11.46 68.13
N SER A 583 15.79 -11.12 67.85
CA SER A 583 15.08 -9.83 68.08
C SER A 583 13.75 -9.86 67.30
N GLU A 584 12.68 -10.45 67.83
CA GLU A 584 11.61 -9.81 68.62
C GLU A 584 10.69 -8.80 67.88
N ARG A 585 9.44 -8.75 68.36
CA ARG A 585 8.24 -8.01 67.89
C ARG A 585 8.52 -6.50 67.67
N ARG A 586 7.72 -5.73 66.91
CA ARG A 586 6.23 -5.69 66.91
C ARG A 586 5.68 -4.90 65.71
N SER A 587 4.37 -5.01 65.48
CA SER A 587 3.58 -4.07 64.66
C SER A 587 3.53 -2.68 65.28
N ASN A 588 3.36 -1.64 64.44
CA ASN A 588 3.11 -0.27 64.87
C ASN A 588 1.88 0.29 64.15
N GLU A 589 0.76 0.38 64.88
CA GLU A 589 -0.40 1.20 64.49
C GLU A 589 -0.11 2.66 64.88
N MET A 590 -0.50 3.64 64.06
CA MET A 590 -0.52 5.04 64.48
C MET A 590 -1.90 5.40 65.02
N THR A 591 -2.01 5.53 66.33
CA THR A 591 -3.14 6.19 67.00
C THR A 591 -2.78 7.64 67.30
N ALA A 592 -3.67 8.57 66.95
CA ALA A 592 -3.53 10.00 67.27
C ALA A 592 -4.46 10.36 68.43
N THR A 593 -3.91 10.93 69.50
CA THR A 593 -4.66 11.25 70.73
C THR A 593 -5.51 12.51 70.58
N TYR A 594 -6.79 12.39 70.92
CA TYR A 594 -7.76 13.48 70.90
C TYR A 594 -7.61 14.38 72.14
N LYS A 595 -7.75 15.71 71.97
CA LYS A 595 -7.91 16.67 73.08
C LYS A 595 -9.39 17.05 73.25
N PRO A 596 -9.90 17.29 74.46
CA PRO A 596 -11.27 17.74 74.65
C PRO A 596 -11.53 19.10 73.99
N LEU A 597 -12.69 19.24 73.36
CA LEU A 597 -13.23 20.51 72.84
C LEU A 597 -13.68 21.43 73.99
N ARG A 598 -13.86 22.72 73.71
CA ARG A 598 -14.41 23.67 74.69
C ARG A 598 -15.94 23.57 74.73
N THR A 599 -16.52 24.10 75.80
CA THR A 599 -17.98 24.23 75.96
C THR A 599 -18.66 24.93 74.79
N ASP A 600 -17.95 25.88 74.20
CA ASP A 600 -18.45 26.83 73.22
C ASP A 600 -18.61 26.19 71.82
N ASP A 601 -17.91 25.07 71.56
CA ASP A 601 -17.99 24.32 70.30
C ASP A 601 -19.33 23.57 70.14
N VAL A 602 -19.96 23.18 71.26
CA VAL A 602 -21.18 22.34 71.28
C VAL A 602 -22.38 23.08 70.70
N GLU A 603 -22.50 24.37 70.98
CA GLU A 603 -23.62 25.20 70.53
C GLU A 603 -23.52 25.51 69.02
N LEU A 604 -22.30 25.73 68.52
CA LEU A 604 -22.04 25.92 67.09
C LEU A 604 -22.32 24.64 66.26
N VAL A 605 -22.00 23.46 66.81
CA VAL A 605 -22.31 22.17 66.18
C VAL A 605 -23.82 21.90 66.14
N ASN A 606 -24.57 22.26 67.20
CA ASN A 606 -26.03 22.10 67.22
C ASN A 606 -26.72 22.96 66.14
N GLN A 607 -26.31 24.22 65.95
CA GLN A 607 -26.86 25.06 64.89
C GLN A 607 -26.54 24.52 63.48
N ARG A 608 -25.30 24.06 63.24
CA ARG A 608 -24.91 23.44 61.96
C ARG A 608 -25.67 22.14 61.66
N SER A 609 -25.91 21.32 62.69
CA SER A 609 -26.71 20.09 62.61
C SER A 609 -28.16 20.37 62.20
N ALA A 610 -28.79 21.43 62.74
CA ALA A 610 -30.16 21.81 62.40
C ALA A 610 -30.29 22.22 60.91
N VAL A 611 -29.44 23.12 60.42
CA VAL A 611 -29.49 23.60 59.03
C VAL A 611 -29.27 22.45 58.04
N LEU A 612 -28.28 21.59 58.27
CA LEU A 612 -27.98 20.45 57.40
C LEU A 612 -29.16 19.47 57.33
N ARG A 613 -29.79 19.16 58.47
CA ARG A 613 -30.99 18.30 58.51
C ARG A 613 -32.14 18.90 57.71
N THR A 614 -32.44 20.19 57.87
CA THR A 614 -33.53 20.86 57.14
C THR A 614 -33.29 20.88 55.63
N VAL A 615 -32.07 21.15 55.17
CA VAL A 615 -31.72 21.12 53.74
C VAL A 615 -31.84 19.71 53.16
N LEU A 616 -31.36 18.69 53.88
CA LEU A 616 -31.49 17.29 53.44
C LEU A 616 -32.96 16.87 53.34
N LEU A 617 -33.80 17.28 54.30
CA LEU A 617 -35.24 17.01 54.30
C LEU A 617 -35.93 17.70 53.13
N LEU A 618 -35.57 18.93 52.78
CA LEU A 618 -36.09 19.64 51.61
C LEU A 618 -35.67 18.99 50.29
N MET A 619 -34.42 18.49 50.18
CA MET A 619 -34.01 17.72 48.99
C MET A 619 -34.78 16.40 48.87
N ILE A 620 -34.95 15.65 49.96
CA ILE A 620 -35.72 14.40 49.97
C ILE A 620 -37.20 14.66 49.61
N VAL A 621 -37.83 15.68 50.18
CA VAL A 621 -39.21 16.07 49.85
C VAL A 621 -39.34 16.53 48.40
N SER A 622 -38.37 17.29 47.87
CA SER A 622 -38.35 17.69 46.46
C SER A 622 -38.17 16.49 45.52
N PHE A 623 -37.36 15.50 45.89
CA PHE A 623 -37.17 14.27 45.13
C PHE A 623 -38.44 13.40 45.14
N LEU A 624 -39.06 13.21 46.31
CA LEU A 624 -40.32 12.48 46.44
C LEU A 624 -41.47 13.16 45.67
N LEU A 625 -41.56 14.51 45.68
CA LEU A 625 -42.50 15.25 44.85
C LEU A 625 -42.24 15.06 43.35
N PHE A 626 -40.97 15.03 42.92
CA PHE A 626 -40.60 14.74 41.54
C PHE A 626 -41.00 13.32 41.12
N CYS A 627 -40.76 12.32 41.98
CA CYS A 627 -41.19 10.94 41.75
C CYS A 627 -42.73 10.81 41.68
N LEU A 628 -43.47 11.44 42.60
CA LEU A 628 -44.94 11.42 42.62
C LEU A 628 -45.55 12.11 41.39
N LEU A 629 -44.97 13.23 40.94
CA LEU A 629 -45.38 13.90 39.71
C LEU A 629 -45.02 13.12 38.43
N GLY A 630 -43.94 12.32 38.47
CA GLY A 630 -43.61 11.38 37.40
C GLY A 630 -44.58 10.18 37.34
N TYR A 631 -44.99 9.66 38.50
CA TYR A 631 -45.83 8.46 38.62
C TYR A 631 -47.25 8.64 38.05
N TYR A 632 -47.75 9.89 37.98
CA TYR A 632 -49.09 10.22 37.49
C TYR A 632 -49.17 10.55 35.99
N TYR A 633 -48.08 10.42 35.22
CA TYR A 633 -48.07 10.71 33.78
C TYR A 633 -47.84 9.46 32.93
N GLN A 634 -48.88 8.65 32.75
CA GLN A 634 -48.92 7.70 31.63
C GLN A 634 -48.95 8.49 30.31
N PRO A 635 -48.02 8.26 29.36
CA PRO A 635 -48.19 8.76 28.01
C PRO A 635 -49.24 7.92 27.28
N GLU A 636 -50.35 8.53 26.87
CA GLU A 636 -51.22 7.92 25.86
C GLU A 636 -50.41 7.66 24.57
N GLY A 637 -50.56 6.47 24.00
CA GLY A 637 -49.77 6.05 22.85
C GLY A 637 -50.10 6.85 21.58
N GLY A 638 -49.07 7.38 20.91
CA GLY A 638 -49.21 8.03 19.61
C GLY A 638 -47.88 8.25 18.91
N ASP A 639 -47.81 7.90 17.62
CA ASP A 639 -46.59 7.76 16.78
C ASP A 639 -45.60 8.95 16.76
N ARG A 640 -45.99 10.12 17.25
CA ARG A 640 -45.19 11.35 17.17
C ARG A 640 -43.96 11.36 18.07
N SER A 641 -43.86 10.49 19.07
CA SER A 641 -42.64 10.36 19.89
C SER A 641 -41.50 9.67 19.14
N ASN A 642 -41.80 8.55 18.46
CA ASN A 642 -40.79 7.72 17.80
C ASN A 642 -40.08 8.48 16.67
N GLY A 643 -40.84 9.19 15.82
CA GLY A 643 -40.26 10.03 14.77
C GLY A 643 -39.34 11.14 15.29
N LEU A 644 -39.59 11.67 16.49
CA LEU A 644 -38.76 12.71 17.12
C LEU A 644 -37.44 12.15 17.67
N TYR A 645 -37.47 10.98 18.32
CA TYR A 645 -36.25 10.30 18.75
C TYR A 645 -35.42 9.82 17.54
N GLN A 646 -36.06 9.24 16.52
CA GLN A 646 -35.40 8.76 15.31
C GLN A 646 -34.76 9.92 14.51
N MET A 647 -35.43 11.07 14.40
CA MET A 647 -34.82 12.28 13.82
C MET A 647 -33.62 12.78 14.63
N GLN A 648 -33.69 12.75 15.97
CA GLN A 648 -32.62 13.23 16.83
C GLN A 648 -31.39 12.30 16.82
N ASP A 649 -31.59 10.99 16.71
CA ASP A 649 -30.50 10.02 16.57
C ASP A 649 -29.85 10.08 15.17
N MET A 650 -30.64 10.21 14.09
CA MET A 650 -30.07 10.46 12.75
C MET A 650 -29.26 11.77 12.69
N ALA A 651 -29.74 12.85 13.33
CA ALA A 651 -28.97 14.10 13.42
C ALA A 651 -27.68 13.96 14.24
N SER A 652 -27.67 13.09 15.25
CA SER A 652 -26.47 12.72 16.03
C SER A 652 -25.47 11.93 15.17
N HIS A 653 -25.96 10.95 14.41
CA HIS A 653 -25.15 10.16 13.49
C HIS A 653 -24.56 11.00 12.35
N GLU A 654 -25.33 11.90 11.73
CA GLU A 654 -24.82 12.78 10.68
C GLU A 654 -23.74 13.74 11.22
N ALA A 655 -23.90 14.26 12.45
CA ALA A 655 -22.89 15.07 13.12
C ALA A 655 -21.58 14.27 13.40
N LEU A 656 -21.70 12.99 13.78
CA LEU A 656 -20.58 12.08 13.93
C LEU A 656 -19.86 11.85 12.59
N LEU A 657 -20.59 11.55 11.51
CA LEU A 657 -20.01 11.33 10.17
C LEU A 657 -19.29 12.56 9.63
N ARG A 658 -19.89 13.75 9.76
CA ARG A 658 -19.25 15.02 9.38
C ARG A 658 -17.93 15.23 10.12
N ARG A 659 -17.88 14.90 11.43
CA ARG A 659 -16.67 14.99 12.25
C ARG A 659 -15.61 13.95 11.84
N LEU A 660 -16.00 12.71 11.58
CA LEU A 660 -15.11 11.64 11.11
C LEU A 660 -14.47 12.01 9.77
N LYS A 661 -15.26 12.54 8.82
CA LYS A 661 -14.80 13.04 7.52
C LYS A 661 -13.70 14.09 7.67
N THR A 662 -13.86 15.04 8.60
CA THR A 662 -12.86 16.09 8.87
C THR A 662 -11.56 15.56 9.49
N ILE A 663 -11.63 14.62 10.44
CA ILE A 663 -10.43 14.18 11.19
C ILE A 663 -9.65 13.05 10.51
N LEU A 664 -10.31 12.22 9.68
CA LEU A 664 -9.66 11.10 8.99
C LEU A 664 -9.07 11.48 7.63
N ASN A 665 -9.61 12.54 6.99
CA ASN A 665 -9.21 13.09 5.68
C ASN A 665 -8.74 12.01 4.67
N CYS A 666 -9.59 11.01 4.46
CA CYS A 666 -9.29 9.83 3.66
C CYS A 666 -9.91 9.91 2.26
N HIS A 667 -9.39 9.08 1.35
CA HIS A 667 -9.94 8.89 0.01
C HIS A 667 -10.60 7.51 -0.10
N THR A 668 -11.82 7.46 -0.64
CA THR A 668 -12.56 6.22 -0.89
C THR A 668 -12.03 5.54 -2.15
N PRO A 669 -11.48 4.30 -2.08
CA PRO A 669 -10.94 3.59 -3.24
C PRO A 669 -12.02 3.18 -4.27
N SER A 670 -11.61 3.03 -5.54
CA SER A 670 -12.46 2.45 -6.58
C SER A 670 -12.75 0.96 -6.31
N ASN A 671 -14.03 0.58 -6.46
CA ASN A 671 -14.53 -0.80 -6.37
C ASN A 671 -14.53 -1.53 -7.74
N GLU A 672 -13.90 -0.97 -8.77
CA GLU A 672 -13.84 -1.57 -10.11
C GLU A 672 -13.07 -2.90 -10.14
N TYR A 673 -13.51 -3.81 -11.02
CA TYR A 673 -12.80 -5.05 -11.32
C TYR A 673 -11.42 -4.79 -11.93
N ARG A 674 -10.39 -5.45 -11.41
CA ARG A 674 -9.03 -5.42 -11.99
C ARG A 674 -8.39 -6.81 -12.01
N LEU A 675 -7.74 -7.11 -13.14
CA LEU A 675 -6.96 -8.33 -13.36
C LEU A 675 -5.49 -7.99 -13.57
N GLU A 676 -4.66 -8.26 -12.56
CA GLU A 676 -3.25 -7.90 -12.52
C GLU A 676 -2.36 -9.08 -12.04
N PRO A 677 -1.14 -9.25 -12.57
CA PRO A 677 -0.14 -10.16 -12.02
C PRO A 677 0.52 -9.52 -10.78
N HIS A 678 0.70 -10.30 -9.72
CA HIS A 678 1.36 -9.89 -8.48
C HIS A 678 2.22 -11.04 -7.93
N GLY A 679 3.54 -10.89 -7.99
CA GLY A 679 4.48 -11.95 -7.63
C GLY A 679 4.31 -13.20 -8.51
N SER A 680 3.86 -14.31 -7.90
CA SER A 680 3.57 -15.58 -8.59
C SER A 680 2.07 -15.80 -8.86
N TYR A 681 1.23 -14.82 -8.57
CA TYR A 681 -0.24 -14.92 -8.56
C TYR A 681 -0.89 -14.01 -9.59
N TYR A 682 -2.01 -14.46 -10.15
CA TYR A 682 -2.99 -13.54 -10.74
C TYR A 682 -4.00 -13.10 -9.67
N LEU A 683 -4.25 -11.80 -9.60
CA LEU A 683 -5.23 -11.19 -8.70
C LEU A 683 -6.47 -10.75 -9.50
N LEU A 684 -7.62 -11.30 -9.14
CA LEU A 684 -8.94 -10.90 -9.64
C LEU A 684 -9.58 -10.03 -8.57
N ARG A 685 -9.18 -8.75 -8.55
CA ARG A 685 -9.66 -7.74 -7.60
C ARG A 685 -11.10 -7.37 -7.93
N ASN A 686 -11.94 -7.23 -6.91
CA ASN A 686 -13.37 -6.93 -7.07
C ASN A 686 -14.06 -7.85 -8.10
N PHE A 687 -13.73 -9.15 -8.08
CA PHE A 687 -14.36 -10.16 -8.95
C PHE A 687 -15.89 -10.20 -8.77
N ILE A 688 -16.33 -9.98 -7.53
CA ILE A 688 -17.68 -9.50 -7.21
C ILE A 688 -17.48 -8.31 -6.26
N ALA A 689 -18.05 -7.16 -6.57
CA ALA A 689 -18.08 -6.01 -5.68
C ALA A 689 -19.35 -6.00 -4.82
N ALA A 690 -19.25 -5.41 -3.63
CA ALA A 690 -20.40 -5.11 -2.78
C ALA A 690 -21.34 -4.09 -3.48
N GLU A 691 -22.66 -4.28 -3.33
CA GLU A 691 -23.69 -3.47 -3.98
C GLU A 691 -23.98 -2.16 -3.21
N GLN A 692 -23.60 -2.05 -1.93
CA GLN A 692 -23.75 -0.84 -1.13
C GLN A 692 -22.49 0.05 -1.21
N PRO A 693 -22.60 1.31 -1.69
CA PRO A 693 -21.51 2.27 -1.60
C PRO A 693 -21.29 2.71 -0.14
N VAL A 694 -20.03 2.98 0.20
CA VAL A 694 -19.59 3.40 1.54
C VAL A 694 -18.43 4.37 1.37
N GLU A 695 -18.46 5.53 2.03
CA GLU A 695 -17.33 6.45 2.07
C GLU A 695 -16.33 6.07 3.17
N CYS A 696 -15.05 6.39 2.94
CA CYS A 696 -13.94 5.85 3.73
C CYS A 696 -13.96 6.14 5.24
N TYR A 697 -14.74 7.13 5.68
CA TYR A 697 -14.87 7.58 7.07
C TYR A 697 -16.13 7.06 7.79
N GLU A 698 -17.01 6.33 7.11
CA GLU A 698 -18.37 6.03 7.61
C GLU A 698 -18.44 4.77 8.49
N THR A 699 -17.52 3.82 8.29
CA THR A 699 -17.54 2.51 8.94
C THR A 699 -16.15 1.86 8.92
N ILE A 700 -16.09 0.58 9.29
CA ILE A 700 -14.89 -0.25 9.31
C ILE A 700 -15.12 -1.41 8.31
N THR A 701 -14.09 -1.78 7.54
CA THR A 701 -14.14 -2.98 6.69
C THR A 701 -13.53 -4.16 7.45
N TYR A 702 -14.24 -5.28 7.51
CA TYR A 702 -13.65 -6.56 7.92
C TYR A 702 -12.88 -7.14 6.74
N THR A 703 -11.60 -7.41 6.90
CA THR A 703 -10.73 -7.93 5.83
C THR A 703 -10.24 -9.30 6.19
N THR A 704 -10.54 -10.27 5.32
CA THR A 704 -10.36 -11.68 5.62
C THR A 704 -10.11 -12.51 4.37
N HIS A 705 -9.86 -13.81 4.56
CA HIS A 705 -9.41 -14.70 3.51
C HIS A 705 -9.85 -16.15 3.80
N GLY A 706 -9.91 -16.95 2.74
CA GLY A 706 -10.13 -18.40 2.82
C GLY A 706 -9.62 -19.12 1.58
N ASP A 707 -9.98 -20.40 1.47
CA ASP A 707 -10.35 -21.00 0.19
C ASP A 707 -11.88 -21.23 0.22
N TYR A 708 -12.48 -21.87 -0.80
CA TYR A 708 -13.94 -22.01 -0.87
C TYR A 708 -14.55 -22.80 0.30
N THR A 709 -13.75 -23.56 1.07
CA THR A 709 -14.24 -24.39 2.18
C THR A 709 -14.67 -23.60 3.42
N PHE A 710 -14.32 -22.31 3.50
CA PHE A 710 -14.66 -21.41 4.61
C PHE A 710 -15.82 -20.44 4.30
N LEU A 711 -16.50 -20.59 3.15
CA LEU A 711 -17.55 -19.65 2.73
C LEU A 711 -18.84 -19.71 3.57
N ASP A 712 -19.02 -20.79 4.33
CA ASP A 712 -20.07 -20.96 5.35
C ASP A 712 -19.98 -19.90 6.47
N ASN A 713 -18.79 -19.41 6.78
CA ASN A 713 -18.52 -18.43 7.83
C ASN A 713 -18.96 -16.99 7.44
N VAL A 714 -19.19 -16.71 6.15
CA VAL A 714 -19.47 -15.34 5.67
C VAL A 714 -20.78 -14.78 6.22
N VAL A 715 -21.85 -15.59 6.26
CA VAL A 715 -23.16 -15.14 6.77
C VAL A 715 -23.17 -14.96 8.30
N PRO A 716 -22.68 -15.93 9.12
CA PRO A 716 -22.49 -15.72 10.55
C PRO A 716 -21.62 -14.51 10.93
N LEU A 717 -20.63 -14.16 10.11
CA LEU A 717 -19.84 -12.93 10.28
C LEU A 717 -20.69 -11.68 9.99
N LEU A 718 -21.41 -11.65 8.86
CA LEU A 718 -22.27 -10.52 8.46
C LEU A 718 -23.38 -10.22 9.46
N GLU A 719 -23.99 -11.25 10.05
CA GLU A 719 -25.06 -11.14 11.05
C GLU A 719 -24.64 -10.33 12.29
N ARG A 720 -23.32 -10.28 12.59
CA ARG A 720 -22.76 -9.51 13.72
C ARG A 720 -22.07 -8.22 13.30
N TRP A 721 -21.59 -8.16 12.06
CA TRP A 721 -20.77 -7.05 11.56
C TRP A 721 -21.58 -5.97 10.83
N THR A 722 -22.61 -6.37 10.06
CA THR A 722 -23.57 -5.51 9.35
C THR A 722 -22.97 -4.31 8.58
N ALA A 723 -21.73 -4.47 8.12
CA ALA A 723 -20.89 -3.46 7.47
C ALA A 723 -19.97 -4.15 6.42
N PRO A 724 -19.19 -3.41 5.61
CA PRO A 724 -18.39 -3.99 4.54
C PRO A 724 -17.45 -5.12 4.97
N VAL A 725 -17.40 -6.17 4.15
CA VAL A 725 -16.46 -7.29 4.27
C VAL A 725 -15.72 -7.45 2.95
N SER A 726 -14.39 -7.49 3.00
CA SER A 726 -13.54 -7.86 1.87
C SER A 726 -12.97 -9.25 2.09
N VAL A 727 -13.26 -10.17 1.16
CA VAL A 727 -12.90 -11.59 1.26
C VAL A 727 -11.99 -11.98 0.11
N ALA A 728 -10.74 -12.34 0.41
CA ALA A 728 -9.78 -12.84 -0.57
C ALA A 728 -9.70 -14.38 -0.55
N LEU A 729 -10.13 -15.03 -1.63
CA LEU A 729 -10.21 -16.48 -1.75
C LEU A 729 -9.08 -17.03 -2.63
N TYR A 730 -8.40 -18.06 -2.13
CA TYR A 730 -7.43 -18.83 -2.91
C TYR A 730 -8.16 -19.91 -3.72
N SER A 731 -7.95 -19.91 -5.05
CA SER A 731 -8.73 -20.72 -5.99
C SER A 731 -7.84 -21.37 -7.07
N PRO A 732 -6.89 -22.25 -6.71
CA PRO A 732 -5.99 -22.91 -7.66
C PRO A 732 -6.73 -23.97 -8.50
N GLY A 733 -6.42 -24.04 -9.80
CA GLY A 733 -6.93 -25.08 -10.70
C GLY A 733 -8.46 -25.18 -10.71
N SER A 734 -8.99 -26.38 -10.44
CA SER A 734 -10.43 -26.65 -10.39
C SER A 734 -11.10 -26.27 -9.06
N ASP A 735 -10.36 -25.71 -8.09
CA ASP A 735 -11.00 -25.05 -6.94
C ASP A 735 -11.66 -23.71 -7.34
N LEU A 736 -11.29 -23.11 -8.48
CA LEU A 736 -11.98 -21.93 -9.02
C LEU A 736 -13.42 -22.24 -9.43
N ASP A 737 -13.67 -23.37 -10.10
CA ASP A 737 -15.02 -23.81 -10.49
C ASP A 737 -15.92 -23.91 -9.25
N ARG A 738 -15.41 -24.53 -8.18
CA ARG A 738 -16.10 -24.67 -6.88
C ARG A 738 -16.30 -23.34 -6.18
N THR A 739 -15.27 -22.48 -6.18
CA THR A 739 -15.35 -21.15 -5.56
C THR A 739 -16.47 -20.34 -6.21
N VAL A 740 -16.50 -20.29 -7.55
CA VAL A 740 -17.50 -19.53 -8.30
C VAL A 740 -18.91 -20.05 -8.04
N GLU A 741 -19.11 -21.38 -7.98
CA GLU A 741 -20.45 -21.95 -7.71
C GLU A 741 -20.91 -21.68 -6.27
N GLN A 742 -20.02 -21.81 -5.28
CA GLN A 742 -20.34 -21.46 -3.88
C GLN A 742 -20.66 -19.96 -3.73
N LEU A 743 -19.96 -19.06 -4.45
CA LEU A 743 -20.28 -17.64 -4.46
C LEU A 743 -21.65 -17.33 -5.09
N ARG A 744 -22.09 -18.10 -6.11
CA ARG A 744 -23.44 -18.00 -6.69
C ARG A 744 -24.50 -18.45 -5.69
N LEU A 745 -24.33 -19.63 -5.09
CA LEU A 745 -25.24 -20.15 -4.05
C LEU A 745 -25.36 -19.18 -2.86
N LEU A 746 -24.25 -18.63 -2.39
CA LEU A 746 -24.20 -17.68 -1.27
C LEU A 746 -24.87 -16.32 -1.60
N ARG A 747 -24.78 -15.84 -2.84
CA ARG A 747 -25.38 -14.56 -3.28
C ARG A 747 -26.82 -14.67 -3.79
N ASP A 748 -27.27 -15.84 -4.22
CA ASP A 748 -28.58 -16.00 -4.87
C ASP A 748 -29.52 -16.93 -4.12
N CYS A 749 -29.03 -17.91 -3.37
CA CYS A 749 -29.85 -18.98 -2.76
C CYS A 749 -29.88 -18.98 -1.23
N ASN A 750 -28.87 -18.42 -0.55
CA ASN A 750 -28.88 -18.30 0.91
C ASN A 750 -29.99 -17.36 1.40
N ASP A 751 -30.65 -17.67 2.52
CA ASP A 751 -31.74 -16.84 3.08
C ASP A 751 -31.29 -15.41 3.36
N HIS A 752 -30.07 -15.23 3.86
CA HIS A 752 -29.45 -13.94 4.19
C HIS A 752 -28.63 -13.34 3.03
N ARG A 753 -28.84 -13.80 1.80
CA ARG A 753 -28.19 -13.30 0.56
C ARG A 753 -28.16 -11.78 0.39
N GLN A 754 -29.12 -11.04 0.94
CA GLN A 754 -29.13 -9.58 0.86
C GLN A 754 -27.96 -8.94 1.62
N LEU A 755 -27.58 -9.48 2.80
CA LEU A 755 -26.38 -9.03 3.52
C LEU A 755 -25.12 -9.29 2.70
N VAL A 756 -25.05 -10.46 2.05
CA VAL A 756 -23.92 -10.85 1.19
C VAL A 756 -23.77 -9.87 0.02
N ARG A 757 -24.87 -9.57 -0.68
CA ARG A 757 -24.92 -8.63 -1.80
C ARG A 757 -24.58 -7.20 -1.39
N GLN A 758 -25.19 -6.71 -0.31
CA GLN A 758 -24.96 -5.35 0.18
C GLN A 758 -23.51 -5.13 0.61
N TYR A 759 -22.94 -6.03 1.40
CA TYR A 759 -21.71 -5.74 2.14
C TYR A 759 -20.45 -6.49 1.69
N VAL A 760 -20.55 -7.60 0.96
CA VAL A 760 -19.36 -8.43 0.66
C VAL A 760 -18.79 -8.16 -0.72
N SER A 761 -17.51 -7.77 -0.74
CA SER A 761 -16.69 -7.80 -1.95
C SER A 761 -15.79 -9.02 -1.94
N PHE A 762 -15.88 -9.84 -2.99
CA PHE A 762 -15.08 -11.04 -3.18
C PHE A 762 -13.93 -10.78 -4.17
N HIS A 763 -12.75 -11.30 -3.82
CA HIS A 763 -11.53 -11.17 -4.60
C HIS A 763 -10.90 -12.56 -4.72
N LEU A 764 -10.43 -12.94 -5.90
CA LEU A 764 -9.85 -14.28 -6.12
C LEU A 764 -8.36 -14.17 -6.44
N TYR A 765 -7.58 -15.15 -6.02
CA TYR A 765 -6.17 -15.28 -6.40
C TYR A 765 -5.76 -16.73 -6.62
N LEU A 766 -4.85 -16.93 -7.58
CA LEU A 766 -4.38 -18.26 -8.02
C LEU A 766 -2.97 -18.17 -8.63
N ASP A 767 -2.18 -19.23 -8.48
CA ASP A 767 -0.80 -19.29 -8.98
C ASP A 767 -0.74 -19.35 -10.51
N PHE A 768 0.32 -18.78 -11.10
CA PHE A 768 0.60 -18.93 -12.53
C PHE A 768 0.69 -20.39 -13.00
N GLU A 769 1.13 -21.30 -12.11
CA GLU A 769 1.30 -22.74 -12.41
C GLU A 769 -0.01 -23.54 -12.28
N HIS A 770 -1.04 -22.99 -11.62
CA HIS A 770 -2.30 -23.67 -11.30
C HIS A 770 -3.51 -22.93 -11.87
N LEU A 771 -3.48 -22.73 -13.19
CA LEU A 771 -4.55 -22.09 -13.95
C LEU A 771 -5.86 -22.92 -13.95
N PRO A 772 -7.04 -22.26 -14.01
CA PRO A 772 -8.31 -22.93 -14.20
C PRO A 772 -8.48 -23.53 -15.61
N ALA A 773 -9.48 -24.40 -15.76
CA ALA A 773 -9.80 -25.06 -17.04
C ALA A 773 -10.40 -24.11 -18.10
N TYR A 774 -11.04 -23.03 -17.68
CA TYR A 774 -11.72 -22.06 -18.55
C TYR A 774 -11.11 -20.65 -18.43
N PRO A 775 -11.20 -19.80 -19.48
CA PRO A 775 -10.73 -18.42 -19.39
C PRO A 775 -11.51 -17.60 -18.35
N ILE A 776 -10.89 -16.60 -17.72
CA ILE A 776 -11.49 -15.83 -16.61
C ILE A 776 -12.83 -15.18 -17.00
N ALA A 777 -12.97 -14.73 -18.25
CA ALA A 777 -14.23 -14.20 -18.78
C ALA A 777 -15.42 -15.19 -18.69
N HIS A 778 -15.20 -16.51 -18.72
CA HIS A 778 -16.25 -17.51 -18.51
C HIS A 778 -16.85 -17.37 -17.10
N TYR A 779 -16.00 -17.33 -16.07
CA TYR A 779 -16.42 -17.19 -14.69
C TYR A 779 -17.05 -15.82 -14.40
N GLN A 780 -16.55 -14.75 -15.03
CA GLN A 780 -17.14 -13.41 -14.92
C GLN A 780 -18.56 -13.33 -15.50
N GLU A 781 -18.88 -14.09 -16.56
CA GLU A 781 -20.26 -14.19 -17.05
C GLU A 781 -21.10 -15.17 -16.23
N LEU A 782 -20.50 -16.22 -15.66
CA LEU A 782 -21.19 -17.20 -14.83
C LEU A 782 -21.73 -16.61 -13.52
N VAL A 783 -20.98 -15.71 -12.86
CA VAL A 783 -21.45 -14.98 -11.65
C VAL A 783 -22.54 -13.93 -11.92
N LYS A 784 -22.87 -13.66 -13.19
CA LYS A 784 -23.98 -12.80 -13.62
C LYS A 784 -25.22 -13.60 -14.03
N GLN A 785 -25.08 -14.92 -14.24
CA GLN A 785 -26.16 -15.80 -14.66
C GLN A 785 -26.92 -16.32 -13.43
N PRO A 786 -28.25 -16.18 -13.38
CA PRO A 786 -29.08 -16.77 -12.33
C PRO A 786 -28.79 -18.27 -12.15
N ILE A 787 -28.92 -18.73 -10.91
CA ILE A 787 -28.78 -20.13 -10.51
C ILE A 787 -30.13 -20.68 -10.04
N GLU A 788 -30.45 -21.92 -10.43
CA GLU A 788 -31.58 -22.65 -9.83
C GLU A 788 -31.11 -23.20 -8.47
N CYS A 789 -31.76 -22.78 -7.39
CA CYS A 789 -31.33 -23.14 -6.05
C CYS A 789 -31.61 -24.62 -5.76
N PRO A 790 -30.59 -25.42 -5.37
CA PRO A 790 -30.77 -26.85 -5.13
C PRO A 790 -31.66 -27.09 -3.90
N VAL A 791 -32.64 -27.98 -4.05
CA VAL A 791 -33.63 -28.30 -3.00
C VAL A 791 -33.03 -29.17 -1.88
N ASP A 792 -32.04 -30.00 -2.22
CA ASP A 792 -31.23 -30.77 -1.28
C ASP A 792 -29.78 -30.28 -1.29
N GLY A 793 -29.17 -30.15 -0.11
CA GLY A 793 -27.80 -29.66 0.07
C GLY A 793 -26.72 -30.62 -0.41
N THR A 794 -26.44 -30.62 -1.72
CA THR A 794 -25.39 -31.45 -2.36
C THR A 794 -23.97 -30.96 -2.02
N VAL A 795 -23.49 -31.34 -0.84
CA VAL A 795 -22.09 -31.13 -0.43
C VAL A 795 -21.15 -31.82 -1.44
N PHE A 796 -20.30 -31.03 -2.11
CA PHE A 796 -19.26 -31.56 -3.01
C PHE A 796 -18.16 -32.26 -2.21
N GLN A 797 -18.34 -33.56 -1.93
CA GLN A 797 -17.41 -34.40 -1.15
C GLN A 797 -16.09 -34.76 -1.88
N SER A 798 -15.79 -34.16 -3.03
CA SER A 798 -14.50 -34.33 -3.70
C SER A 798 -13.40 -33.51 -3.00
N ARG A 799 -12.21 -34.09 -2.89
CA ARG A 799 -11.01 -33.42 -2.33
C ARG A 799 -10.71 -32.15 -3.15
N SER A 800 -10.22 -31.08 -2.50
CA SER A 800 -9.88 -29.82 -3.20
C SER A 800 -8.62 -29.99 -4.06
N TYR A 801 -8.52 -29.26 -5.17
CA TYR A 801 -7.35 -29.24 -6.04
C TYR A 801 -6.08 -28.91 -5.23
N ARG A 802 -6.17 -27.93 -4.32
CA ARG A 802 -5.14 -27.59 -3.32
C ARG A 802 -4.65 -28.81 -2.54
N ALA A 803 -5.57 -29.62 -2.01
CA ALA A 803 -5.25 -30.78 -1.20
C ALA A 803 -4.87 -32.03 -2.02
N GLU A 804 -5.24 -32.12 -3.31
CA GLU A 804 -4.80 -33.17 -4.24
C GLU A 804 -3.35 -32.94 -4.70
N HIS A 805 -2.96 -31.68 -4.92
CA HIS A 805 -1.62 -31.31 -5.39
C HIS A 805 -0.64 -30.95 -4.25
N ASN A 806 -1.09 -31.04 -2.98
CA ASN A 806 -0.34 -30.72 -1.76
C ASN A 806 0.18 -29.27 -1.71
N LEU A 807 -0.62 -28.32 -2.20
CA LEU A 807 -0.26 -26.89 -2.22
C LEU A 807 -0.47 -26.25 -0.85
N THR A 808 0.58 -25.59 -0.35
CA THR A 808 0.49 -24.73 0.85
C THR A 808 -0.42 -23.54 0.60
N TYR A 809 -1.19 -23.13 1.61
CA TYR A 809 -2.06 -21.96 1.52
C TYR A 809 -1.26 -20.65 1.74
N PRO A 810 -1.13 -19.77 0.72
CA PRO A 810 -0.34 -18.54 0.81
C PRO A 810 -1.15 -17.42 1.48
N VAL A 811 -1.49 -17.66 2.74
CA VAL A 811 -2.44 -16.91 3.58
C VAL A 811 -2.20 -15.40 3.61
N ASN A 812 -0.95 -14.97 3.58
CA ASN A 812 -0.58 -13.56 3.65
C ASN A 812 -0.84 -12.79 2.34
N VAL A 813 -0.86 -13.48 1.19
CA VAL A 813 -1.36 -12.90 -0.07
C VAL A 813 -2.84 -12.55 0.09
N GLY A 814 -3.64 -13.48 0.62
CA GLY A 814 -5.06 -13.24 0.93
C GLY A 814 -5.27 -12.03 1.85
N ARG A 815 -4.55 -11.96 2.97
CA ARG A 815 -4.63 -10.82 3.90
C ARG A 815 -4.25 -9.49 3.24
N ASN A 816 -3.19 -9.45 2.45
CA ASN A 816 -2.77 -8.23 1.77
C ASN A 816 -3.74 -7.81 0.66
N VAL A 817 -4.27 -8.76 -0.11
CA VAL A 817 -5.29 -8.53 -1.15
C VAL A 817 -6.54 -7.93 -0.53
N ALA A 818 -7.12 -8.58 0.50
CA ALA A 818 -8.32 -8.10 1.18
C ALA A 818 -8.10 -6.71 1.81
N ARG A 819 -7.01 -6.53 2.57
CA ARG A 819 -6.66 -5.19 3.11
C ARG A 819 -6.58 -4.15 2.00
N SER A 820 -5.83 -4.40 0.92
CA SER A 820 -5.62 -3.45 -0.19
C SER A 820 -6.89 -3.07 -0.98
N LEU A 821 -8.04 -3.69 -0.70
CA LEU A 821 -9.34 -3.44 -1.32
C LEU A 821 -10.43 -3.04 -0.32
N ALA A 822 -10.09 -2.88 0.96
CA ALA A 822 -10.97 -2.25 1.94
C ALA A 822 -11.29 -0.80 1.55
N LEU A 823 -12.57 -0.46 1.54
CA LEU A 823 -13.04 0.87 1.14
C LEU A 823 -12.85 1.93 2.24
N THR A 824 -12.61 1.50 3.48
CA THR A 824 -12.57 2.34 4.68
C THR A 824 -11.17 2.62 5.19
N HIS A 825 -11.03 3.76 5.89
CA HIS A 825 -9.80 4.16 6.59
C HIS A 825 -9.41 3.12 7.66
N PHE A 826 -10.38 2.74 8.50
CA PHE A 826 -10.22 1.71 9.52
C PHE A 826 -10.50 0.32 8.95
N VAL A 827 -9.65 -0.63 9.32
CA VAL A 827 -9.65 -1.99 8.78
C VAL A 827 -9.41 -2.99 9.92
N LEU A 828 -10.33 -3.95 10.09
CA LEU A 828 -10.12 -5.11 10.96
C LEU A 828 -9.52 -6.24 10.12
N ALA A 829 -8.25 -6.58 10.36
CA ALA A 829 -7.54 -7.64 9.66
C ALA A 829 -7.55 -8.92 10.49
N SER A 830 -8.38 -9.89 10.11
CA SER A 830 -8.72 -11.02 10.98
C SER A 830 -9.16 -12.25 10.16
N ASP A 831 -8.96 -13.44 10.74
CA ASP A 831 -9.28 -14.71 10.08
C ASP A 831 -10.82 -14.90 10.02
N ILE A 832 -11.32 -15.68 9.05
CA ILE A 832 -12.76 -15.73 8.72
C ILE A 832 -13.62 -16.44 9.80
N GLU A 833 -12.97 -17.28 10.62
CA GLU A 833 -13.55 -18.03 11.75
C GLU A 833 -13.71 -17.19 13.04
N LEU A 834 -13.33 -15.90 13.02
CA LEU A 834 -13.36 -14.99 14.17
C LEU A 834 -14.50 -13.97 14.02
N TYR A 835 -15.53 -14.03 14.87
CA TYR A 835 -16.66 -13.11 14.80
C TYR A 835 -16.54 -12.00 15.86
N PRO A 836 -16.72 -10.72 15.50
CA PRO A 836 -16.69 -9.62 16.45
C PRO A 836 -17.92 -9.60 17.35
N SER A 837 -17.78 -8.95 18.51
CA SER A 837 -18.89 -8.55 19.37
C SER A 837 -19.86 -7.61 18.62
N PRO A 838 -21.19 -7.70 18.84
CA PRO A 838 -22.17 -6.79 18.25
C PRO A 838 -21.91 -5.32 18.66
N ASP A 839 -22.48 -4.39 17.89
CA ASP A 839 -22.40 -2.93 18.11
C ASP A 839 -20.97 -2.35 18.19
N PHE A 840 -19.94 -3.14 17.86
CA PHE A 840 -18.53 -2.74 17.89
C PHE A 840 -18.27 -1.46 17.10
N ILE A 841 -18.77 -1.39 15.86
CA ILE A 841 -18.54 -0.26 14.94
C ILE A 841 -19.09 1.06 15.49
N PRO A 842 -20.39 1.21 15.83
CA PRO A 842 -20.90 2.49 16.35
C PRO A 842 -20.27 2.89 17.68
N MET A 843 -19.89 1.94 18.54
CA MET A 843 -19.12 2.25 19.76
C MET A 843 -17.71 2.76 19.45
N PHE A 844 -16.96 2.05 18.59
CA PHE A 844 -15.61 2.43 18.17
C PHE A 844 -15.57 3.80 17.48
N LEU A 845 -16.48 4.06 16.54
CA LEU A 845 -16.54 5.33 15.80
C LEU A 845 -16.83 6.52 16.73
N ARG A 846 -17.72 6.34 17.72
CA ARG A 846 -17.99 7.35 18.76
C ARG A 846 -16.74 7.60 19.62
N MET A 847 -16.00 6.55 19.98
CA MET A 847 -14.74 6.64 20.73
C MET A 847 -13.68 7.44 19.95
N VAL A 848 -13.29 7.01 18.74
CA VAL A 848 -12.20 7.68 17.98
C VAL A 848 -12.57 9.10 17.52
N ALA A 849 -13.85 9.41 17.35
CA ALA A 849 -14.29 10.77 17.08
C ALA A 849 -14.14 11.71 18.29
N HIS A 850 -14.26 11.20 19.52
CA HIS A 850 -14.24 12.01 20.74
C HIS A 850 -12.89 12.74 20.91
N PRO A 851 -12.86 14.04 21.32
CA PRO A 851 -11.62 14.83 21.33
C PRO A 851 -10.48 14.19 22.13
N PHE A 852 -10.82 13.53 23.25
CA PHE A 852 -9.87 12.87 24.13
C PHE A 852 -9.05 11.78 23.43
N TYR A 853 -9.57 11.11 22.40
CA TYR A 853 -8.91 9.99 21.72
C TYR A 853 -8.17 10.37 20.43
N GLN A 854 -8.21 11.63 20.01
CA GLN A 854 -7.62 12.06 18.73
C GLN A 854 -6.09 11.95 18.68
N TYR A 855 -5.40 11.83 19.83
CA TYR A 855 -3.97 11.50 19.89
C TYR A 855 -3.65 10.11 19.31
N THR A 856 -4.62 9.20 19.24
CA THR A 856 -4.46 7.87 18.63
C THR A 856 -4.53 7.90 17.10
N LEU A 857 -4.92 9.04 16.51
CA LEU A 857 -4.99 9.26 15.06
C LEU A 857 -3.76 10.03 14.53
N HIS A 858 -3.05 10.73 15.42
CA HIS A 858 -2.01 11.71 15.07
C HIS A 858 -0.84 11.65 16.06
N GLY A 859 0.31 11.12 15.64
CA GLY A 859 1.51 11.02 16.49
C GLY A 859 2.27 9.72 16.25
N THR A 860 2.32 8.86 17.27
CA THR A 860 2.81 7.48 17.10
C THR A 860 1.86 6.70 16.16
N PRO A 861 2.35 5.77 15.33
CA PRO A 861 1.49 4.78 14.69
C PRO A 861 0.74 3.96 15.75
N SER A 862 -0.57 3.78 15.57
CA SER A 862 -1.47 3.23 16.59
C SER A 862 -2.42 2.19 16.01
N VAL A 863 -2.75 1.17 16.80
CA VAL A 863 -3.78 0.17 16.48
C VAL A 863 -4.62 -0.17 17.72
N TYR A 864 -5.85 -0.61 17.50
CA TYR A 864 -6.83 -0.86 18.56
C TYR A 864 -7.13 -2.35 18.67
N VAL A 865 -6.79 -2.97 19.80
CA VAL A 865 -6.72 -4.41 19.97
C VAL A 865 -7.99 -4.96 20.61
N LEU A 866 -8.52 -6.04 20.02
CA LEU A 866 -9.65 -6.80 20.54
C LEU A 866 -9.11 -8.10 21.18
N PRO A 867 -9.41 -8.38 22.46
CA PRO A 867 -9.17 -9.70 23.05
C PRO A 867 -9.97 -10.79 22.33
N VAL A 868 -9.41 -11.99 22.25
CA VAL A 868 -9.95 -13.11 21.45
C VAL A 868 -10.21 -14.31 22.36
N PHE A 869 -11.33 -15.00 22.13
CA PHE A 869 -11.80 -16.14 22.93
C PHE A 869 -12.25 -17.31 22.04
N GLU A 870 -12.13 -18.54 22.55
CA GLU A 870 -12.68 -19.75 21.93
C GLU A 870 -13.91 -20.22 22.72
N LEU A 871 -14.96 -20.62 22.01
CA LEU A 871 -16.12 -21.25 22.62
C LEU A 871 -16.00 -22.78 22.54
N THR A 872 -16.36 -23.46 23.62
CA THR A 872 -16.54 -24.91 23.59
C THR A 872 -17.67 -25.28 22.61
N ALA A 873 -17.54 -26.43 21.94
CA ALA A 873 -18.55 -26.90 20.99
C ALA A 873 -19.94 -27.11 21.64
N ALA A 874 -19.99 -27.38 22.95
CA ALA A 874 -21.24 -27.45 23.70
C ALA A 874 -21.88 -26.07 23.89
N SER A 875 -21.14 -25.09 24.43
CA SER A 875 -21.67 -23.75 24.69
C SER A 875 -22.06 -23.02 23.40
N ALA A 876 -21.25 -23.13 22.34
CA ALA A 876 -21.55 -22.57 21.02
C ALA A 876 -22.81 -23.16 20.34
N VAL A 877 -23.37 -24.26 20.86
CA VAL A 877 -24.60 -24.90 20.36
C VAL A 877 -25.79 -24.73 21.32
N LEU A 878 -25.53 -24.71 22.63
CA LEU A 878 -26.57 -24.60 23.68
C LEU A 878 -26.89 -23.15 24.05
N ASP A 879 -25.85 -22.33 24.23
CA ASP A 879 -25.94 -20.94 24.71
C ASP A 879 -25.80 -19.93 23.55
N GLY A 880 -25.14 -20.36 22.46
CA GLY A 880 -24.90 -19.58 21.24
C GLY A 880 -23.61 -18.75 21.30
N LEU A 881 -23.60 -17.62 20.59
CA LEU A 881 -22.48 -16.67 20.63
C LEU A 881 -22.78 -15.56 21.67
N PRO A 882 -21.85 -15.22 22.59
CA PRO A 882 -22.05 -14.11 23.53
C PRO A 882 -22.30 -12.78 22.83
N GLN A 883 -23.46 -12.17 23.07
CA GLN A 883 -23.90 -10.93 22.43
C GLN A 883 -23.37 -9.67 23.11
N ASN A 884 -22.80 -9.80 24.31
CA ASN A 884 -22.14 -8.71 25.03
C ASN A 884 -21.06 -9.28 25.97
N LYS A 885 -20.31 -8.39 26.62
CA LYS A 885 -19.22 -8.78 27.52
C LYS A 885 -19.68 -9.53 28.76
N ALA A 886 -20.86 -9.22 29.31
CA ALA A 886 -21.41 -9.93 30.47
C ALA A 886 -21.63 -11.42 30.18
N GLN A 887 -22.27 -11.75 29.04
CA GLN A 887 -22.47 -13.13 28.60
C GLN A 887 -21.15 -13.87 28.31
N LEU A 888 -20.12 -13.16 27.83
CA LEU A 888 -18.80 -13.75 27.63
C LEU A 888 -18.12 -14.06 28.98
N LEU A 889 -18.22 -13.17 29.96
CA LEU A 889 -17.70 -13.40 31.32
C LEU A 889 -18.45 -14.54 32.03
N GLU A 890 -19.76 -14.67 31.81
CA GLU A 890 -20.56 -15.82 32.28
C GLU A 890 -20.10 -17.13 31.62
N ALA A 891 -19.88 -17.14 30.30
CA ALA A 891 -19.34 -18.29 29.58
C ALA A 891 -17.91 -18.66 30.01
N LEU A 892 -17.07 -17.67 30.36
CA LEU A 892 -15.74 -17.92 30.93
C LEU A 892 -15.84 -18.51 32.34
N ALA A 893 -16.76 -18.01 33.17
CA ALA A 893 -16.98 -18.50 34.53
C ALA A 893 -17.59 -19.91 34.60
N SER A 894 -18.40 -20.29 33.61
CA SER A 894 -18.97 -21.64 33.47
C SER A 894 -18.03 -22.65 32.79
N GLY A 895 -16.92 -22.18 32.20
CA GLY A 895 -16.04 -22.98 31.35
C GLY A 895 -16.59 -23.25 29.94
N GLY A 896 -17.70 -22.63 29.56
CA GLY A 896 -18.24 -22.64 28.20
C GLY A 896 -17.34 -21.92 27.18
N ALA A 897 -16.52 -20.97 27.64
CA ALA A 897 -15.52 -20.24 26.86
C ALA A 897 -14.13 -20.31 27.51
N ILE A 898 -13.08 -20.09 26.71
CA ILE A 898 -11.69 -19.88 27.16
C ILE A 898 -11.01 -18.75 26.36
N LYS A 899 -9.86 -18.27 26.84
CA LYS A 899 -9.00 -17.34 26.08
C LYS A 899 -8.41 -18.04 24.85
N PHE A 900 -8.30 -17.33 23.73
CA PHE A 900 -7.91 -17.91 22.43
C PHE A 900 -6.52 -18.54 22.44
N HIS A 901 -6.46 -19.78 21.94
CA HIS A 901 -5.31 -20.68 21.92
C HIS A 901 -4.69 -20.95 23.31
N GLU A 902 -5.45 -20.87 24.42
CA GLU A 902 -4.93 -21.17 25.76
C GLU A 902 -4.27 -22.56 25.85
N GLN A 903 -4.84 -23.55 25.18
CA GLN A 903 -4.32 -24.93 25.13
C GLN A 903 -3.11 -25.14 24.20
N ILE A 904 -2.71 -24.11 23.44
CA ILE A 904 -1.58 -24.16 22.49
C ILE A 904 -0.45 -23.22 22.95
N CYS A 905 -0.79 -22.01 23.38
CA CYS A 905 0.12 -21.01 23.94
C CYS A 905 -0.66 -19.97 24.76
N SER A 906 -0.82 -20.23 26.05
CA SER A 906 -1.51 -19.38 27.05
C SER A 906 -0.96 -17.96 27.25
N HIS A 907 0.10 -17.58 26.53
CA HIS A 907 0.72 -16.26 26.56
C HIS A 907 0.71 -15.56 25.20
N CYS A 908 0.46 -16.26 24.09
CA CYS A 908 0.64 -15.70 22.74
C CYS A 908 -0.44 -14.68 22.36
N HIS A 909 -1.68 -14.83 22.84
CA HIS A 909 -2.78 -13.88 22.57
C HIS A 909 -3.31 -13.17 23.84
N THR A 910 -2.66 -13.38 25.00
CA THR A 910 -2.99 -12.65 26.23
C THR A 910 -2.68 -11.17 26.05
N VAL A 911 -3.71 -10.34 26.13
CA VAL A 911 -3.55 -8.88 26.01
C VAL A 911 -2.89 -8.28 27.27
N PRO A 912 -2.14 -7.18 27.16
CA PRO A 912 -1.80 -6.34 28.29
C PRO A 912 -3.06 -5.89 29.03
N GLY A 913 -3.05 -5.98 30.37
CA GLY A 913 -4.22 -5.63 31.19
C GLY A 913 -5.36 -6.64 31.16
N TYR A 914 -5.10 -7.93 30.92
CA TYR A 914 -6.15 -8.96 30.76
C TYR A 914 -7.01 -9.16 32.03
N GLU A 915 -6.42 -9.17 33.23
CA GLU A 915 -7.18 -9.35 34.48
C GLU A 915 -8.06 -8.11 34.77
N GLU A 916 -7.52 -6.92 34.51
CA GLU A 916 -8.25 -5.66 34.55
C GLU A 916 -9.38 -5.64 33.51
N TRP A 917 -9.14 -6.20 32.32
CA TRP A 917 -10.15 -6.34 31.29
C TRP A 917 -11.30 -7.26 31.74
N LEU A 918 -11.02 -8.37 32.43
CA LEU A 918 -12.08 -9.21 33.00
C LEU A 918 -12.91 -8.46 34.07
N GLY A 919 -12.29 -7.56 34.82
CA GLY A 919 -12.94 -6.76 35.87
C GLY A 919 -13.78 -5.56 35.39
N VAL A 920 -13.49 -5.00 34.20
CA VAL A 920 -14.26 -3.87 33.65
C VAL A 920 -15.52 -4.36 32.93
N LEU A 921 -16.69 -4.13 33.52
CA LEU A 921 -17.99 -4.26 32.86
C LEU A 921 -18.64 -2.87 32.68
N LYS A 922 -19.39 -2.70 31.59
CA LYS A 922 -20.13 -1.48 31.25
C LYS A 922 -21.59 -1.83 30.97
N ASP A 923 -22.50 -1.13 31.64
CA ASP A 923 -23.95 -1.24 31.42
C ASP A 923 -24.44 -0.37 30.24
N GLU A 924 -23.62 0.59 29.80
CA GLU A 924 -23.87 1.44 28.64
C GLU A 924 -23.15 0.93 27.38
N TYR A 925 -23.74 1.18 26.21
CA TYR A 925 -23.14 0.90 24.89
C TYR A 925 -22.02 1.91 24.55
N THR A 926 -20.95 1.90 25.34
CA THR A 926 -19.76 2.75 25.23
C THR A 926 -18.49 1.91 25.25
N MET A 927 -17.41 2.48 24.72
CA MET A 927 -16.10 1.84 24.59
C MET A 927 -15.01 2.88 24.86
N ASP A 928 -14.00 2.48 25.60
CA ASP A 928 -12.82 3.26 25.93
C ASP A 928 -11.54 2.41 25.76
N ILE A 929 -10.38 3.07 25.79
CA ILE A 929 -9.09 2.40 25.81
C ILE A 929 -8.77 2.02 27.25
N LEU A 930 -8.78 0.72 27.57
CA LEU A 930 -8.43 0.18 28.89
C LEU A 930 -6.96 0.49 29.24
N THR A 931 -6.07 0.23 28.28
CA THR A 931 -4.63 0.43 28.44
C THR A 931 -3.95 0.58 27.08
N THR A 932 -2.77 1.21 27.07
CA THR A 932 -1.93 1.36 25.89
C THR A 932 -0.58 0.71 26.16
N ALA A 933 -0.15 -0.18 25.27
CA ALA A 933 1.03 -1.01 25.46
C ALA A 933 1.96 -1.02 24.23
N LYS A 934 3.20 -1.44 24.46
CA LYS A 934 4.19 -1.78 23.42
C LYS A 934 4.36 -3.28 23.34
N ARG A 935 4.68 -3.79 22.14
CA ARG A 935 4.93 -5.21 21.87
C ARG A 935 6.38 -5.60 22.18
N ASP A 936 6.84 -5.25 23.37
CA ASP A 936 8.20 -5.50 23.87
C ASP A 936 8.16 -6.17 25.26
N GLY A 937 9.35 -6.41 25.85
CA GLY A 937 9.47 -7.00 27.19
C GLY A 937 8.79 -8.38 27.31
N ALA A 938 7.77 -8.46 28.15
CA ALA A 938 6.94 -9.67 28.34
C ALA A 938 6.00 -9.95 27.15
N PHE A 939 5.55 -8.90 26.44
CA PHE A 939 4.66 -8.98 25.29
C PHE A 939 5.41 -9.08 23.95
N ALA A 940 6.73 -9.30 23.97
CA ALA A 940 7.56 -9.38 22.77
C ALA A 940 7.26 -10.58 21.84
N HIS A 941 6.44 -11.53 22.28
CA HIS A 941 5.91 -12.64 21.47
C HIS A 941 4.37 -12.63 21.35
N TRP A 942 3.71 -11.52 21.71
CA TRP A 942 2.27 -11.33 21.56
C TRP A 942 1.87 -11.25 20.08
N GLU A 943 0.75 -11.88 19.72
CA GLU A 943 0.13 -11.85 18.40
C GLU A 943 -1.28 -11.23 18.51
N PRO A 944 -1.38 -9.88 18.47
CA PRO A 944 -2.66 -9.17 18.63
C PRO A 944 -3.54 -9.23 17.37
N LEU A 945 -4.86 -9.27 17.59
CA LEU A 945 -5.89 -9.03 16.56
C LEU A 945 -6.44 -7.62 16.76
N TYR A 946 -6.47 -6.80 15.71
CA TYR A 946 -6.67 -5.36 15.86
C TYR A 946 -7.41 -4.70 14.70
N VAL A 947 -8.13 -3.61 15.01
CA VAL A 947 -8.46 -2.57 14.03
C VAL A 947 -7.24 -1.68 13.85
N GLY A 948 -6.81 -1.55 12.60
CA GLY A 948 -5.76 -0.64 12.18
C GLY A 948 -6.19 0.11 10.93
N THR A 949 -5.24 0.38 10.05
CA THR A 949 -5.47 1.06 8.77
C THR A 949 -4.90 0.28 7.60
N ASN A 950 -5.18 0.75 6.39
CA ASN A 950 -4.54 0.23 5.19
C ASN A 950 -3.03 0.58 5.10
N ARG A 951 -2.55 1.56 5.89
CA ARG A 951 -1.15 2.03 5.91
C ARG A 951 -0.25 1.20 6.85
N ASP A 952 -0.81 0.36 7.73
CA ASP A 952 0.01 -0.49 8.59
C ASP A 952 0.76 -1.56 7.78
N PRO A 953 1.96 -1.99 8.23
CA PRO A 953 2.79 -2.95 7.52
C PRO A 953 2.02 -4.12 6.90
N LYS A 954 2.37 -4.48 5.66
CA LYS A 954 1.81 -5.65 4.98
C LYS A 954 2.38 -6.93 5.59
N TYR A 955 1.64 -8.02 5.46
CA TYR A 955 2.11 -9.34 5.87
C TYR A 955 3.15 -9.85 4.87
N ASP A 956 4.14 -10.63 5.30
CA ASP A 956 5.15 -11.19 4.40
C ASP A 956 4.54 -12.34 3.57
N GLU A 957 4.42 -12.13 2.26
CA GLU A 957 3.65 -13.02 1.37
C GLU A 957 4.34 -14.37 1.11
N ARG A 958 5.60 -14.52 1.54
CA ARG A 958 6.39 -15.74 1.41
C ARG A 958 6.11 -16.73 2.55
N LEU A 959 5.19 -16.41 3.47
CA LEU A 959 4.80 -17.24 4.60
C LEU A 959 3.44 -17.91 4.35
N SER A 960 3.37 -19.23 4.62
CA SER A 960 2.14 -20.02 4.48
C SER A 960 1.46 -20.29 5.82
N TRP A 961 0.18 -20.65 5.77
CA TRP A 961 -0.60 -21.07 6.93
C TRP A 961 -0.01 -22.33 7.58
N GLU A 962 0.40 -23.33 6.78
CA GLU A 962 0.97 -24.59 7.26
C GLU A 962 2.28 -24.39 8.07
N GLY A 963 3.01 -23.30 7.81
CA GLY A 963 4.24 -22.95 8.50
C GLY A 963 4.08 -22.20 9.83
N LYS A 964 2.90 -21.59 10.09
CA LYS A 964 2.58 -20.75 11.27
C LYS A 964 3.50 -19.54 11.50
N ALA A 965 3.13 -18.69 12.48
CA ALA A 965 3.80 -17.42 12.80
C ALA A 965 3.84 -16.45 11.61
N ASP A 966 2.92 -16.64 10.68
CA ASP A 966 2.64 -15.89 9.46
C ASP A 966 2.31 -14.40 9.74
N LYS A 967 1.76 -14.08 10.92
CA LYS A 967 1.54 -12.70 11.38
C LYS A 967 2.72 -12.09 12.16
N MET A 968 3.67 -12.91 12.62
CA MET A 968 4.70 -12.47 13.59
C MET A 968 5.77 -11.56 12.97
N THR A 969 6.04 -11.67 11.67
CA THR A 969 6.93 -10.75 10.94
C THR A 969 6.35 -9.34 10.84
N GLN A 970 5.05 -9.22 10.61
CA GLN A 970 4.32 -7.96 10.64
C GLN A 970 4.35 -7.36 12.06
N ALA A 971 3.98 -8.16 13.08
CA ALA A 971 3.95 -7.70 14.47
C ALA A 971 5.34 -7.27 15.01
N TYR A 972 6.42 -7.95 14.59
CA TYR A 972 7.79 -7.50 14.85
C TYR A 972 8.13 -6.19 14.13
N THR A 973 7.74 -6.04 12.86
CA THR A 973 7.93 -4.78 12.09
C THR A 973 7.23 -3.61 12.77
N MET A 974 5.98 -3.80 13.24
CA MET A 974 5.24 -2.80 14.01
C MET A 974 5.94 -2.45 15.33
N CYS A 975 6.54 -3.42 16.02
CA CYS A 975 7.37 -3.13 17.20
C CYS A 975 8.58 -2.25 16.85
N VAL A 976 9.33 -2.57 15.79
CA VAL A 976 10.48 -1.78 15.33
C VAL A 976 10.08 -0.35 14.93
N LEU A 977 8.94 -0.20 14.26
CA LEU A 977 8.32 1.09 13.94
C LEU A 977 7.81 1.84 15.19
N GLY A 978 7.61 1.14 16.30
CA GLY A 978 7.28 1.71 17.60
C GLY A 978 5.80 1.87 17.89
N TYR A 979 4.93 1.05 17.27
CA TYR A 979 3.48 1.13 17.37
C TYR A 979 2.94 1.16 18.82
N ASP A 980 1.89 1.93 19.06
CA ASP A 980 1.04 1.85 20.25
C ASP A 980 -0.13 0.86 20.02
N TYR A 981 -0.35 -0.01 21.00
CA TYR A 981 -1.43 -1.00 21.00
C TYR A 981 -2.45 -0.65 22.07
N HIS A 982 -3.59 -0.10 21.66
CA HIS A 982 -4.67 0.36 22.53
C HIS A 982 -5.66 -0.79 22.76
N VAL A 983 -5.65 -1.41 23.95
CA VAL A 983 -6.57 -2.50 24.28
C VAL A 983 -7.96 -1.92 24.58
N LEU A 984 -8.97 -2.38 23.86
CA LEU A 984 -10.35 -1.87 23.97
C LEU A 984 -11.11 -2.56 25.11
N ASP A 985 -11.79 -1.78 25.94
CA ASP A 985 -12.43 -2.31 27.16
C ASP A 985 -13.73 -3.10 26.88
N ASN A 986 -14.52 -2.70 25.89
CA ASN A 986 -15.84 -3.25 25.59
C ASN A 986 -15.94 -3.81 24.15
N ALA A 987 -14.89 -4.50 23.69
CA ALA A 987 -14.83 -5.18 22.40
C ALA A 987 -14.16 -6.55 22.53
N PHE A 988 -14.58 -7.54 21.75
CA PHE A 988 -13.92 -8.86 21.69
C PHE A 988 -14.19 -9.58 20.37
N LEU A 989 -13.40 -10.62 20.09
CA LEU A 989 -13.64 -11.60 19.02
C LEU A 989 -13.93 -12.99 19.64
N VAL A 990 -14.84 -13.76 19.03
CA VAL A 990 -15.08 -15.17 19.37
C VAL A 990 -14.79 -16.09 18.19
N HIS A 991 -14.10 -17.19 18.45
CA HIS A 991 -13.73 -18.21 17.46
C HIS A 991 -14.78 -19.34 17.36
N ARG A 992 -15.09 -19.78 16.13
CA ARG A 992 -15.95 -20.94 15.85
C ARG A 992 -15.39 -21.77 14.67
N PRO A 993 -15.46 -23.11 14.70
CA PRO A 993 -16.00 -23.97 15.75
C PRO A 993 -14.93 -24.53 16.71
N GLY A 994 -15.22 -24.50 18.02
CA GLY A 994 -14.49 -25.25 19.04
C GLY A 994 -13.18 -24.62 19.52
N VAL A 995 -12.59 -25.31 20.50
CA VAL A 995 -11.27 -25.04 21.08
C VAL A 995 -10.23 -25.86 20.31
N LYS A 996 -9.27 -25.21 19.66
CA LYS A 996 -8.22 -25.86 18.87
C LYS A 996 -7.16 -26.47 19.79
N THR A 997 -6.96 -27.78 19.70
CA THR A 997 -5.97 -28.51 20.51
C THR A 997 -4.58 -28.49 19.87
N LEU A 998 -3.54 -28.80 20.66
CA LEU A 998 -2.16 -28.87 20.16
C LEU A 998 -1.98 -29.93 19.05
N ALA A 999 -2.72 -31.04 19.08
CA ALA A 999 -2.58 -32.13 18.11
C ALA A 999 -3.10 -31.73 16.71
N GLU A 1000 -4.27 -31.12 16.65
CA GLU A 1000 -4.87 -30.55 15.42
C GLU A 1000 -3.99 -29.44 14.84
N ALA A 1001 -3.22 -28.77 15.71
CA ALA A 1001 -2.39 -27.62 15.41
C ALA A 1001 -0.93 -27.96 14.99
N THR A 1002 -0.49 -29.23 14.99
CA THR A 1002 0.92 -29.59 14.75
C THR A 1002 1.29 -30.00 13.32
N ASN A 1003 2.13 -29.19 12.66
CA ASN A 1003 2.93 -29.58 11.49
C ASN A 1003 4.41 -29.21 11.73
N PRO A 1004 5.19 -30.05 12.43
CA PRO A 1004 6.54 -29.68 12.88
C PRO A 1004 7.54 -29.41 11.74
N ALA A 1005 7.36 -30.07 10.59
CA ALA A 1005 8.25 -29.93 9.44
C ALA A 1005 8.15 -28.54 8.80
N GLN A 1006 6.93 -28.12 8.43
CA GLN A 1006 6.72 -26.79 7.83
C GLN A 1006 7.03 -25.67 8.81
N GLN A 1007 6.68 -25.82 10.09
CA GLN A 1007 7.03 -24.86 11.13
C GLN A 1007 8.56 -24.69 11.29
N THR A 1008 9.34 -25.75 11.10
CA THR A 1008 10.81 -25.67 11.17
C THR A 1008 11.38 -24.93 9.95
N ILE A 1009 10.86 -25.20 8.75
CA ILE A 1009 11.25 -24.51 7.51
C ILE A 1009 10.92 -23.01 7.61
N GLN A 1010 9.68 -22.67 7.96
CA GLN A 1010 9.20 -21.29 8.06
C GLN A 1010 9.96 -20.49 9.13
N ARG A 1011 10.15 -21.04 10.34
CA ARG A 1011 10.94 -20.39 11.40
C ARG A 1011 12.41 -20.20 11.03
N SER A 1012 12.99 -21.14 10.27
CA SER A 1012 14.35 -20.99 9.74
C SER A 1012 14.45 -19.86 8.71
N PHE A 1013 13.48 -19.77 7.80
CA PHE A 1013 13.42 -18.70 6.79
C PHE A 1013 13.20 -17.32 7.41
N ILE A 1014 12.28 -17.19 8.38
CA ILE A 1014 12.06 -15.95 9.15
C ILE A 1014 13.37 -15.45 9.78
N ARG A 1015 14.13 -16.34 10.43
CA ARG A 1015 15.36 -15.99 11.17
C ARG A 1015 16.57 -15.74 10.27
N SER A 1016 16.72 -16.49 9.19
CA SER A 1016 17.88 -16.37 8.28
C SER A 1016 17.70 -15.27 7.22
N THR A 1017 16.46 -14.99 6.81
CA THR A 1017 16.16 -14.08 5.70
C THR A 1017 15.36 -12.86 6.18
N ILE A 1018 14.11 -13.06 6.62
CA ILE A 1018 13.17 -11.95 6.83
C ILE A 1018 13.64 -10.98 7.93
N LEU A 1019 14.20 -11.49 9.03
CA LEU A 1019 14.74 -10.66 10.11
C LEU A 1019 15.89 -9.74 9.63
N ASN A 1020 16.73 -10.20 8.70
CA ASN A 1020 17.79 -9.39 8.10
C ASN A 1020 17.21 -8.35 7.13
N GLU A 1021 16.14 -8.68 6.41
CA GLU A 1021 15.45 -7.73 5.54
C GLU A 1021 14.77 -6.61 6.34
N ILE A 1022 14.00 -6.95 7.38
CA ILE A 1022 13.37 -5.98 8.29
C ILE A 1022 14.43 -5.09 8.96
N THR A 1023 15.54 -5.68 9.41
CA THR A 1023 16.68 -4.95 10.01
C THR A 1023 17.26 -3.89 9.06
N SER A 1024 17.37 -4.18 7.75
CA SER A 1024 17.92 -3.23 6.78
C SER A 1024 16.92 -2.13 6.39
N LEU A 1025 15.62 -2.46 6.30
CA LEU A 1025 14.55 -1.55 5.86
C LEU A 1025 14.05 -0.60 6.96
N TYR A 1026 13.91 -1.11 8.18
CA TYR A 1026 13.25 -0.40 9.30
C TYR A 1026 14.20 -0.11 10.48
N GLY A 1027 15.38 -0.74 10.49
CA GLY A 1027 16.34 -0.70 11.59
C GLY A 1027 16.04 -1.76 12.66
N GLN A 1028 16.53 -1.51 13.88
CA GLN A 1028 16.26 -2.32 15.07
C GLN A 1028 15.84 -1.41 16.22
N ARG A 1029 15.11 -1.99 17.19
CA ARG A 1029 14.65 -1.33 18.40
C ARG A 1029 14.80 -2.30 19.58
N ASP A 1030 15.36 -1.82 20.68
CA ASP A 1030 15.51 -2.61 21.89
C ASP A 1030 14.16 -3.10 22.42
N GLY A 1031 14.15 -4.32 22.98
CA GLY A 1031 12.95 -4.98 23.50
C GLY A 1031 12.11 -5.75 22.48
N CYS A 1032 12.18 -5.42 21.18
CA CYS A 1032 11.44 -6.13 20.13
C CYS A 1032 12.01 -7.53 19.83
N LYS A 1033 11.14 -8.55 19.71
CA LYS A 1033 11.52 -9.94 19.40
C LYS A 1033 10.55 -10.61 18.42
N ILE A 1034 11.01 -11.71 17.83
CA ILE A 1034 10.27 -12.61 16.93
C ILE A 1034 10.48 -14.08 17.32
#